data_AF-A0A1S8BH56-F1
#
_entry.id   AF-A0A1S8BH56-F1
#
_cell.length_a   1.000
_cell.length_b   1.000
_cell.length_c   1.000
_cell.angle_alpha   90.00
_cell.angle_beta   90.00
_cell.angle_gamma   90.00
#
_symmetry.space_group_name_H-M   'P 1'
#
loop_
_entity.id
_entity.type
_entity.pdbx_description
1 polymer ?
#
loop_
_entity_poly.entity_id
_entity_poly.type
_entity_poly.pdbx_seq_one_letter_code
_entity_poly.pdbx_strand_id
1 'polypeptide(L)'
;MLGHFDKLHAHLRVVYQYPTPKDQEARFRNAGWESATARTLWELWGDDEFLPPSQRKKLDSIEPFDEWEELALLGGHYLLLVATTSAPTSQTDDPQARIQYANAKLSMQPVPREGDESSLRRFGATYSRGNKVIYHGGYGERTRLGDCDTYTADAVYEGKVELQPGKPGAIMCQTITNVASGDDLFLLAGGRESPSKAAAGTWLVTSTGRSISADSFNADRVFNGRYRHCAVPVLVDNKTDAPGVLIYGGKSDASTVLGDFLLFDLKKQSWSVVPCVESEQGGGVPPARFGASMCQSEQSASLGQQSGILMGGISEDGTILSDVWEWALSWEADGLTVKCTERTREVELSGAAQFARFGAAMIPLSNHFLLIGGVTRDRILGWNEEILLVSLGPERWVKHIQMPACPSPRPLFVGVGAAKIGEKIVLVGGGAVCFSMGSFWNKKSYSLRLDYDQGEAPSDSCGQGPHGTDETAGQLQANGSREGGAASENLPDGNDSFPAPAPVKQIGRAAVRTREDFDAIVAAGQPAILTGLDIGPCVDLWTPEYLVSRIGAGRSATTTLDLSKDFPAIASDLRLPEALLAVAADDNNNGNGNGNALLRISGPSDDAASLRGRLHYDALANARCQIRGAERVRLFPPGDVALLAYPAGASSSSSDVDVWHSPTTGVGRRSTTAGLVHAHPHEAVLHPGDVLLIPPAWSHAARPEEDGGNDVSVVVDVFWRSVARELYGIGNRDIAAYEEGRKAVETIVKGFDGVPKDLRRFYLERLVGELREKADEGAGEKVEVGLERE
;
A
#
# COMPACT_ATOMS: atom_id res chain seq x y z
N MET A 1 -7.63 -5.60 -4.52
CA MET A 1 -8.81 -4.81 -4.11
C MET A 1 -10.13 -5.57 -4.19
N LEU A 2 -10.70 -5.83 -5.39
CA LEU A 2 -12.04 -6.44 -5.49
C LEU A 2 -12.17 -7.77 -4.72
N GLY A 3 -11.24 -8.69 -4.95
CA GLY A 3 -11.22 -9.97 -4.22
C GLY A 3 -11.03 -9.85 -2.70
N HIS A 4 -10.54 -8.72 -2.17
CA HIS A 4 -10.50 -8.45 -0.73
C HIS A 4 -11.90 -8.06 -0.23
N PHE A 5 -12.55 -7.10 -0.88
CA PHE A 5 -13.92 -6.67 -0.55
C PHE A 5 -14.96 -7.78 -0.76
N ASP A 6 -14.75 -8.67 -1.75
CA ASP A 6 -15.57 -9.86 -1.95
C ASP A 6 -15.45 -10.84 -0.78
N LYS A 7 -14.23 -11.08 -0.28
CA LYS A 7 -14.00 -11.92 0.92
C LYS A 7 -14.62 -11.33 2.18
N LEU A 8 -14.69 -10.00 2.27
CA LEU A 8 -15.37 -9.30 3.36
C LEU A 8 -16.89 -9.21 3.17
N HIS A 9 -17.43 -9.76 2.06
CA HIS A 9 -18.83 -9.61 1.67
C HIS A 9 -19.31 -8.14 1.56
N ALA A 10 -18.37 -7.20 1.37
CA ALA A 10 -18.58 -5.76 1.25
C ALA A 10 -18.32 -5.32 -0.19
N HIS A 11 -19.05 -5.91 -1.14
CA HIS A 11 -18.81 -5.75 -2.58
C HIS A 11 -18.81 -4.29 -3.03
N LEU A 12 -17.72 -3.86 -3.67
CA LEU A 12 -17.64 -2.58 -4.36
C LEU A 12 -18.43 -2.65 -5.67
N ARG A 13 -19.76 -2.48 -5.63
CA ARG A 13 -20.62 -2.68 -6.81
C ARG A 13 -20.47 -1.62 -7.88
N VAL A 14 -20.26 -0.37 -7.47
CA VAL A 14 -20.22 0.80 -8.36
C VAL A 14 -19.11 0.67 -9.41
N VAL A 15 -17.96 0.11 -9.04
CA VAL A 15 -16.77 0.07 -9.92
C VAL A 15 -16.90 -0.91 -11.08
N TYR A 16 -17.89 -1.82 -11.07
CA TYR A 16 -18.17 -2.69 -12.22
C TYR A 16 -18.92 -1.95 -13.34
N GLN A 17 -19.71 -0.94 -12.99
CA GLN A 17 -20.45 -0.11 -13.95
C GLN A 17 -19.70 1.18 -14.29
N TYR A 18 -18.98 1.75 -13.32
CA TYR A 18 -18.26 3.01 -13.45
C TYR A 18 -16.78 2.83 -13.04
N PRO A 19 -15.98 2.11 -13.86
CA PRO A 19 -14.61 1.75 -13.52
C PRO A 19 -13.61 2.90 -13.62
N THR A 20 -13.88 3.96 -14.39
CA THR A 20 -12.94 5.07 -14.62
C THR A 20 -13.42 6.39 -14.02
N PRO A 21 -12.51 7.39 -13.82
CA PRO A 21 -12.92 8.74 -13.43
C PRO A 21 -13.97 9.35 -14.37
N LYS A 22 -13.80 9.19 -15.70
CA LYS A 22 -14.76 9.69 -16.70
C LYS A 22 -16.14 9.03 -16.56
N ASP A 23 -16.19 7.74 -16.23
CA ASP A 23 -17.47 7.05 -15.99
C ASP A 23 -18.17 7.60 -14.74
N GLN A 24 -17.41 7.93 -13.69
CA GLN A 24 -17.97 8.53 -12.47
C GLN A 24 -18.45 9.96 -12.72
N GLU A 25 -17.74 10.76 -13.50
CA GLU A 25 -18.23 12.08 -13.90
C GLU A 25 -19.52 11.97 -14.71
N ALA A 26 -19.55 11.09 -15.72
CA ALA A 26 -20.74 10.84 -16.53
C ALA A 26 -21.92 10.37 -15.66
N ARG A 27 -21.67 9.50 -14.66
CA ARG A 27 -22.68 9.07 -13.69
C ARG A 27 -23.34 10.24 -12.98
N PHE A 28 -22.57 11.21 -12.49
CA PHE A 28 -23.11 12.37 -11.80
C PHE A 28 -23.81 13.33 -12.77
N ARG A 29 -23.23 13.61 -13.95
CA ARG A 29 -23.89 14.43 -14.97
C ARG A 29 -25.26 13.84 -15.39
N ASN A 30 -25.31 12.52 -15.60
CA ASN A 30 -26.55 11.81 -15.93
C ASN A 30 -27.58 11.81 -14.78
N ALA A 31 -27.14 12.05 -13.54
CA ALA A 31 -28.02 12.18 -12.37
C ALA A 31 -28.51 13.63 -12.15
N GLY A 32 -28.23 14.55 -13.09
CA GLY A 32 -28.72 15.93 -13.05
C GLY A 32 -27.75 16.94 -12.43
N TRP A 33 -26.48 16.56 -12.21
CA TRP A 33 -25.44 17.52 -11.81
C TRP A 33 -24.92 18.27 -13.03
N GLU A 34 -24.91 19.60 -12.98
CA GLU A 34 -24.49 20.47 -14.09
C GLU A 34 -23.00 20.30 -14.42
N SER A 35 -22.18 20.06 -13.39
CA SER A 35 -20.77 19.73 -13.54
C SER A 35 -20.34 18.64 -12.56
N ALA A 36 -19.41 17.80 -13.01
CA ALA A 36 -18.72 16.82 -12.19
C ALA A 36 -17.28 16.70 -12.69
N THR A 37 -16.32 16.66 -11.77
CA THR A 37 -14.90 16.46 -12.05
C THR A 37 -14.35 15.43 -11.07
N ALA A 38 -13.70 14.40 -11.60
CA ALA A 38 -13.12 13.32 -10.81
C ALA A 38 -11.62 13.24 -11.08
N ARG A 39 -10.82 13.19 -10.02
CA ARG A 39 -9.37 12.99 -10.09
C ARG A 39 -8.95 11.91 -9.12
N THR A 40 -8.01 11.08 -9.55
CA THR A 40 -7.41 10.06 -8.68
C THR A 40 -6.55 10.71 -7.60
N LEU A 41 -6.32 10.02 -6.49
CA LEU A 41 -5.43 10.53 -5.43
C LEU A 41 -3.98 10.63 -5.93
N TRP A 42 -3.60 9.84 -6.93
CA TRP A 42 -2.27 9.93 -7.54
C TRP A 42 -2.12 11.18 -8.44
N GLU A 43 -3.16 11.55 -9.18
CA GLU A 43 -3.19 12.84 -9.89
C GLU A 43 -3.13 14.03 -8.94
N LEU A 44 -3.79 13.94 -7.78
CA LEU A 44 -3.78 14.98 -6.77
C LEU A 44 -2.43 15.06 -6.04
N TRP A 45 -1.74 13.93 -5.86
CA TRP A 45 -0.37 13.91 -5.32
C TRP A 45 0.59 14.70 -6.21
N GLY A 46 0.51 14.51 -7.54
CA GLY A 46 1.38 15.18 -8.52
C GLY A 46 1.01 16.62 -8.86
N ASP A 47 0.00 17.19 -8.21
CA ASP A 47 -0.51 18.54 -8.47
C ASP A 47 0.00 19.54 -7.43
N ASP A 48 0.76 20.52 -7.89
CA ASP A 48 1.38 21.53 -7.04
C ASP A 48 0.38 22.53 -6.45
N GLU A 49 -0.79 22.72 -7.07
CA GLU A 49 -1.85 23.55 -6.52
C GLU A 49 -2.60 22.83 -5.38
N PHE A 50 -2.78 21.51 -5.50
CA PHE A 50 -3.45 20.70 -4.49
C PHE A 50 -2.51 20.33 -3.32
N LEU A 51 -1.31 19.85 -3.63
CA LEU A 51 -0.31 19.43 -2.66
C LEU A 51 1.07 19.98 -3.04
N PRO A 52 1.43 21.19 -2.56
CA PRO A 52 2.68 21.85 -2.95
C PRO A 52 3.94 21.02 -2.65
N PRO A 53 5.03 21.19 -3.42
CA PRO A 53 6.30 20.47 -3.23
C PRO A 53 6.82 20.51 -1.79
N SER A 54 6.66 21.65 -1.10
CA SER A 54 7.09 21.81 0.29
C SER A 54 6.34 20.90 1.27
N GLN A 55 5.06 20.61 0.99
CA GLN A 55 4.27 19.69 1.81
C GLN A 55 4.63 18.24 1.52
N ARG A 56 4.84 17.87 0.25
CA ARG A 56 5.32 16.53 -0.13
C ARG A 56 6.65 16.20 0.55
N LYS A 57 7.64 17.10 0.45
CA LYS A 57 8.95 16.94 1.09
C LYS A 57 8.87 16.84 2.62
N LYS A 58 7.90 17.48 3.26
CA LYS A 58 7.71 17.40 4.71
C LYS A 58 7.35 15.99 5.16
N LEU A 59 6.73 15.18 4.31
CA LEU A 59 6.37 13.79 4.64
C LEU A 59 7.58 12.90 4.87
N ASP A 60 8.72 13.19 4.23
CA ASP A 60 9.97 12.44 4.46
C ASP A 60 10.48 12.56 5.91
N SER A 61 10.04 13.59 6.64
CA SER A 61 10.37 13.77 8.07
C SER A 61 9.46 12.97 9.03
N ILE A 62 8.37 12.38 8.52
CA ILE A 62 7.37 11.67 9.32
C ILE A 62 7.78 10.21 9.50
N GLU A 63 8.08 9.52 8.40
CA GLU A 63 8.56 8.14 8.44
C GLU A 63 9.43 7.80 7.22
N PRO A 64 10.38 6.86 7.35
CA PRO A 64 11.14 6.35 6.21
C PRO A 64 10.26 5.61 5.19
N PHE A 65 10.22 6.10 3.94
CA PHE A 65 9.34 5.55 2.90
C PHE A 65 10.06 5.17 1.60
N ASP A 66 9.74 3.98 1.07
CA ASP A 66 10.22 3.52 -0.24
C ASP A 66 9.23 2.56 -0.96
N GLU A 67 7.94 2.68 -0.67
CA GLU A 67 6.86 1.89 -1.30
C GLU A 67 6.11 2.73 -2.35
N TRP A 68 6.85 3.51 -3.13
CA TRP A 68 6.33 4.48 -4.09
C TRP A 68 5.45 3.85 -5.18
N GLU A 69 5.78 2.66 -5.68
CA GLU A 69 4.91 1.95 -6.62
C GLU A 69 3.58 1.52 -5.96
N GLU A 70 3.60 1.15 -4.68
CA GLU A 70 2.37 0.82 -3.93
C GLU A 70 1.50 2.05 -3.73
N LEU A 71 2.11 3.20 -3.39
CA LEU A 71 1.41 4.46 -3.24
C LEU A 71 0.77 4.92 -4.55
N ALA A 72 1.49 4.79 -5.68
CA ALA A 72 0.95 5.11 -7.00
C ALA A 72 -0.21 4.19 -7.40
N LEU A 73 -0.07 2.87 -7.17
CA LEU A 73 -1.14 1.91 -7.43
C LEU A 73 -2.37 2.18 -6.54
N LEU A 74 -2.17 2.39 -5.23
CA LEU A 74 -3.25 2.71 -4.31
C LEU A 74 -3.92 4.02 -4.71
N GLY A 75 -3.14 5.08 -4.91
CA GLY A 75 -3.64 6.41 -5.26
C GLY A 75 -4.35 6.46 -6.61
N GLY A 76 -3.95 5.64 -7.58
CA GLY A 76 -4.62 5.53 -8.88
C GLY A 76 -5.92 4.73 -8.84
N HIS A 77 -6.19 3.97 -7.77
CA HIS A 77 -7.44 3.22 -7.56
C HIS A 77 -8.47 3.94 -6.68
N TYR A 78 -8.11 5.10 -6.11
CA TYR A 78 -9.00 5.96 -5.33
C TYR A 78 -9.16 7.31 -6.01
N LEU A 79 -10.33 7.94 -5.88
CA LEU A 79 -10.62 9.23 -6.50
C LEU A 79 -11.34 10.17 -5.54
N LEU A 80 -11.14 11.47 -5.78
CA LEU A 80 -11.95 12.57 -5.28
C LEU A 80 -12.84 13.05 -6.44
N LEU A 81 -14.15 13.09 -6.22
CA LEU A 81 -15.12 13.65 -7.17
C LEU A 81 -15.80 14.86 -6.56
N VAL A 82 -15.82 15.96 -7.31
CA VAL A 82 -16.54 17.20 -6.96
C VAL A 82 -17.62 17.42 -8.02
N ALA A 83 -18.88 17.53 -7.58
CA ALA A 83 -20.01 17.82 -8.44
C ALA A 83 -20.77 19.06 -7.94
N THR A 84 -21.31 19.85 -8.87
CA THR A 84 -22.07 21.07 -8.58
C THR A 84 -23.27 21.21 -9.51
N THR A 85 -24.33 21.83 -8.98
CA THR A 85 -25.54 22.21 -9.75
C THR A 85 -25.41 23.60 -10.38
N SER A 86 -24.32 24.31 -10.13
CA SER A 86 -24.03 25.60 -10.76
C SER A 86 -23.26 25.39 -12.06
N ALA A 87 -23.60 26.18 -13.09
CA ALA A 87 -22.94 26.13 -14.38
C ALA A 87 -21.42 26.34 -14.21
N PRO A 88 -20.58 25.41 -14.70
CA PRO A 88 -19.14 25.55 -14.61
C PRO A 88 -18.65 26.65 -15.55
N THR A 89 -17.53 27.29 -15.19
CA THR A 89 -16.68 27.97 -16.16
C THR A 89 -16.10 26.91 -17.09
N SER A 90 -16.31 27.10 -18.39
CA SER A 90 -15.93 26.20 -19.50
C SER A 90 -14.69 25.34 -19.24
N GLN A 91 -14.88 24.01 -19.24
CA GLN A 91 -13.80 23.03 -19.34
C GLN A 91 -13.41 22.85 -20.80
N THR A 92 -12.11 22.87 -21.07
CA THR A 92 -11.52 22.55 -22.37
C THR A 92 -11.59 21.05 -22.60
N ASP A 93 -12.12 20.62 -23.74
CA ASP A 93 -11.99 19.25 -24.22
C ASP A 93 -10.51 18.91 -24.38
N ASP A 94 -10.08 17.85 -23.69
CA ASP A 94 -8.74 17.28 -23.86
C ASP A 94 -8.69 16.56 -25.22
N PRO A 95 -7.84 16.99 -26.16
CA PRO A 95 -7.77 16.35 -27.47
C PRO A 95 -7.43 14.86 -27.32
N GLN A 96 -8.21 13.99 -27.98
CA GLN A 96 -7.85 12.57 -28.13
C GLN A 96 -6.52 12.48 -28.90
N ALA A 97 -5.43 12.36 -28.17
CA ALA A 97 -4.12 12.10 -28.76
C ALA A 97 -4.17 10.76 -29.50
N ARG A 98 -3.82 10.80 -30.79
CA ARG A 98 -3.76 9.59 -31.63
C ARG A 98 -2.60 8.72 -31.17
N ILE A 99 -2.90 7.54 -30.64
CA ILE A 99 -1.89 6.57 -30.19
C ILE A 99 -1.04 6.13 -31.38
N GLN A 100 0.27 6.31 -31.28
CA GLN A 100 1.24 5.86 -32.29
C GLN A 100 1.84 4.51 -31.90
N TYR A 101 1.86 3.59 -32.86
CA TYR A 101 2.48 2.28 -32.73
C TYR A 101 3.77 2.20 -33.55
N ALA A 102 4.81 1.61 -32.98
CA ALA A 102 5.97 1.16 -33.74
C ALA A 102 5.58 -0.08 -34.57
N ASN A 103 6.32 -0.34 -35.65
CA ASN A 103 6.22 -1.60 -36.39
C ASN A 103 6.95 -2.71 -35.62
N ALA A 104 6.42 -3.06 -34.46
CA ALA A 104 6.99 -4.01 -33.53
C ALA A 104 5.88 -4.81 -32.87
N LYS A 105 6.04 -6.14 -32.87
CA LYS A 105 5.10 -7.07 -32.27
C LYS A 105 5.78 -7.89 -31.19
N LEU A 106 5.17 -7.89 -30.00
CA LEU A 106 5.66 -8.64 -28.87
C LEU A 106 4.96 -10.00 -28.78
N SER A 107 5.77 -11.05 -28.72
CA SER A 107 5.34 -12.36 -28.25
C SER A 107 5.74 -12.52 -26.79
N MET A 108 4.82 -13.00 -25.95
CA MET A 108 5.08 -13.23 -24.53
C MET A 108 4.57 -14.61 -24.13
N GLN A 109 5.47 -15.48 -23.70
CA GLN A 109 5.17 -16.82 -23.24
C GLN A 109 5.17 -16.85 -21.70
N PRO A 110 4.02 -17.10 -21.06
CA PRO A 110 3.96 -17.30 -19.62
C PRO A 110 4.47 -18.70 -19.25
N VAL A 111 5.33 -18.78 -18.24
CA VAL A 111 5.92 -20.03 -17.75
C VAL A 111 5.62 -20.17 -16.26
N PRO A 112 4.81 -21.18 -15.86
CA PRO A 112 4.56 -21.46 -14.45
C PRO A 112 5.88 -21.78 -13.72
N ARG A 113 5.94 -21.40 -12.45
CA ARG A 113 6.97 -21.92 -11.54
C ARG A 113 6.55 -23.29 -11.05
N GLU A 114 7.35 -24.32 -11.33
CA GLU A 114 7.20 -25.68 -10.78
C GLU A 114 8.23 -25.89 -9.66
N GLY A 115 7.78 -26.39 -8.50
CA GLY A 115 8.62 -26.76 -7.35
C GLY A 115 8.42 -25.93 -6.07
N ASP A 116 8.38 -26.62 -4.92
CA ASP A 116 8.13 -26.05 -3.58
C ASP A 116 9.28 -25.19 -3.01
N GLU A 117 10.48 -25.23 -3.62
CA GLU A 117 11.67 -24.55 -3.09
C GLU A 117 11.87 -23.12 -3.61
N SER A 118 11.03 -22.61 -4.53
CA SER A 118 11.22 -21.27 -5.11
C SER A 118 10.60 -20.16 -4.25
N SER A 119 11.40 -19.17 -3.85
CA SER A 119 10.88 -17.96 -3.19
C SER A 119 10.43 -16.95 -4.24
N LEU A 120 9.16 -16.55 -4.21
CA LEU A 120 8.68 -15.39 -4.98
C LEU A 120 9.40 -14.15 -4.45
N ARG A 121 9.82 -13.26 -5.36
CA ARG A 121 10.61 -12.08 -5.00
C ARG A 121 10.37 -10.91 -5.95
N ARG A 122 10.61 -9.71 -5.46
CA ARG A 122 10.50 -8.44 -6.20
C ARG A 122 11.59 -7.47 -5.75
N PHE A 123 11.90 -6.48 -6.58
CA PHE A 123 12.95 -5.48 -6.32
C PHE A 123 14.36 -6.09 -6.11
N GLY A 124 14.62 -7.27 -6.66
CA GLY A 124 15.98 -7.80 -6.75
C GLY A 124 16.71 -7.26 -7.99
N ALA A 125 17.88 -7.81 -8.28
CA ALA A 125 18.65 -7.47 -9.47
C ALA A 125 18.85 -8.70 -10.36
N THR A 126 18.59 -8.55 -11.66
CA THR A 126 18.76 -9.60 -12.66
C THR A 126 19.98 -9.33 -13.53
N TYR A 127 20.69 -10.40 -13.88
CA TYR A 127 21.77 -10.35 -14.87
C TYR A 127 21.84 -11.65 -15.65
N SER A 128 22.36 -11.57 -16.87
CA SER A 128 22.59 -12.74 -17.73
C SER A 128 23.98 -13.31 -17.48
N ARG A 129 24.06 -14.62 -17.25
CA ARG A 129 25.30 -15.37 -17.03
C ARG A 129 25.30 -16.62 -17.90
N GLY A 130 26.16 -16.64 -18.92
CA GLY A 130 26.06 -17.62 -20.00
C GLY A 130 24.65 -17.62 -20.62
N ASN A 131 24.01 -18.78 -20.69
CA ASN A 131 22.65 -18.92 -21.21
C ASN A 131 21.56 -18.92 -20.11
N LYS A 132 21.82 -18.28 -18.96
CA LYS A 132 20.93 -18.24 -17.79
C LYS A 132 20.70 -16.81 -17.32
N VAL A 133 19.52 -16.55 -16.74
CA VAL A 133 19.25 -15.35 -15.95
C VAL A 133 19.40 -15.70 -14.49
N ILE A 134 20.17 -14.90 -13.76
CA ILE A 134 20.31 -15.00 -12.31
C ILE A 134 19.58 -13.83 -11.68
N TYR A 135 18.73 -14.10 -10.68
CA TYR A 135 17.95 -13.09 -9.97
C TYR A 135 18.33 -13.05 -8.49
N HIS A 136 19.14 -12.06 -8.12
CA HIS A 136 19.70 -11.91 -6.79
C HIS A 136 18.82 -11.05 -5.87
N GLY A 137 18.72 -11.46 -4.61
CA GLY A 137 18.22 -10.64 -3.51
C GLY A 137 16.75 -10.28 -3.65
N GLY A 138 16.39 -9.04 -3.29
CA GLY A 138 15.02 -8.54 -3.34
C GLY A 138 14.20 -8.87 -2.10
N TYR A 139 12.93 -8.48 -2.12
CA TYR A 139 11.97 -8.77 -1.06
C TYR A 139 11.15 -10.01 -1.41
N GLY A 140 11.24 -11.05 -0.59
CA GLY A 140 10.45 -12.27 -0.71
C GLY A 140 9.16 -12.22 0.10
N GLU A 141 8.45 -13.35 0.17
CA GLU A 141 7.15 -13.43 0.85
C GLU A 141 7.19 -13.12 2.35
N ARG A 142 8.34 -13.32 3.00
CA ARG A 142 8.51 -13.12 4.45
C ARG A 142 9.55 -12.07 4.81
N THR A 143 10.59 -11.92 4.00
CA THR A 143 11.75 -11.09 4.33
C THR A 143 12.57 -10.80 3.07
N ARG A 144 13.55 -9.90 3.20
CA ARG A 144 14.59 -9.70 2.19
C ARG A 144 15.42 -10.96 2.02
N LEU A 145 15.80 -11.23 0.78
CA LEU A 145 16.57 -12.40 0.39
C LEU A 145 18.00 -11.97 0.06
N GLY A 146 18.95 -12.89 0.25
CA GLY A 146 20.35 -12.73 -0.19
C GLY A 146 20.83 -13.92 -1.03
N ASP A 147 19.90 -14.81 -1.41
CA ASP A 147 20.16 -15.89 -2.35
C ASP A 147 19.80 -15.47 -3.78
N CYS A 148 20.09 -16.33 -4.76
CA CYS A 148 19.74 -16.13 -6.15
C CYS A 148 18.80 -17.23 -6.67
N ASP A 149 17.90 -16.85 -7.57
CA ASP A 149 17.15 -17.80 -8.40
C ASP A 149 17.76 -17.87 -9.81
N THR A 150 17.80 -19.05 -10.41
CA THR A 150 18.32 -19.27 -11.78
C THR A 150 17.19 -19.60 -12.75
N TYR A 151 17.26 -19.02 -13.95
CA TYR A 151 16.30 -19.24 -15.02
C TYR A 151 16.97 -19.46 -16.38
N THR A 152 16.28 -20.16 -17.29
CA THR A 152 16.68 -20.28 -18.69
C THR A 152 16.23 -19.08 -19.53
N ALA A 153 16.69 -19.01 -20.79
CA ALA A 153 16.17 -18.07 -21.79
C ALA A 153 14.66 -18.23 -22.08
N ASP A 154 14.12 -19.42 -21.81
CA ASP A 154 12.69 -19.73 -21.89
C ASP A 154 11.96 -19.44 -20.57
N ALA A 155 12.58 -18.70 -19.65
CA ALA A 155 12.03 -18.32 -18.35
C ALA A 155 11.68 -19.52 -17.43
N VAL A 156 12.23 -20.71 -17.71
CA VAL A 156 12.07 -21.90 -16.87
C VAL A 156 12.97 -21.76 -15.64
N TYR A 157 12.40 -21.97 -14.46
CA TYR A 157 13.14 -21.94 -13.19
C TYR A 157 13.98 -23.20 -13.03
N GLU A 158 15.26 -23.05 -12.66
CA GLU A 158 16.22 -24.16 -12.52
C GLU A 158 16.77 -24.33 -11.10
N GLY A 159 16.21 -23.60 -10.13
CA GLY A 159 16.60 -23.73 -8.73
C GLY A 159 17.38 -22.53 -8.19
N LYS A 160 17.75 -22.65 -6.92
CA LYS A 160 18.52 -21.65 -6.18
C LYS A 160 20.01 -21.82 -6.41
N VAL A 161 20.73 -20.71 -6.42
CA VAL A 161 22.19 -20.69 -6.36
C VAL A 161 22.64 -19.70 -5.28
N GLU A 162 23.66 -20.07 -4.52
CA GLU A 162 24.31 -19.16 -3.58
C GLU A 162 25.60 -18.62 -4.18
N LEU A 163 25.87 -17.33 -3.92
CA LEU A 163 27.15 -16.71 -4.24
C LEU A 163 28.19 -17.09 -3.17
N GLN A 164 29.41 -17.45 -3.58
CA GLN A 164 30.46 -18.03 -2.71
C GLN A 164 31.85 -17.40 -2.97
N PRO A 165 32.82 -17.30 -2.04
CA PRO A 165 32.67 -17.27 -0.59
C PRO A 165 32.37 -15.82 -0.15
N GLY A 166 31.30 -15.64 0.61
CA GLY A 166 30.88 -14.32 1.10
C GLY A 166 29.56 -13.90 0.47
N LYS A 167 28.51 -13.86 1.29
CA LYS A 167 27.15 -13.59 0.86
C LYS A 167 26.91 -12.07 0.87
N PRO A 168 26.61 -11.43 -0.27
CA PRO A 168 26.02 -10.10 -0.23
C PRO A 168 24.80 -10.13 0.69
N GLY A 169 24.62 -9.09 1.50
CA GLY A 169 23.56 -9.07 2.52
C GLY A 169 22.16 -9.28 1.93
N ALA A 170 21.18 -9.57 2.79
CA ALA A 170 19.78 -9.64 2.40
C ALA A 170 19.23 -8.22 2.09
N ILE A 171 19.37 -7.82 0.82
CA ILE A 171 19.11 -6.46 0.32
C ILE A 171 18.13 -6.45 -0.84
N MET A 172 17.55 -5.28 -1.11
CA MET A 172 16.72 -5.00 -2.28
C MET A 172 17.12 -3.68 -2.93
N CYS A 173 16.67 -3.46 -4.17
CA CYS A 173 16.93 -2.24 -4.95
C CYS A 173 18.42 -1.97 -5.22
N GLN A 174 19.23 -3.04 -5.27
CA GLN A 174 20.62 -3.04 -5.75
C GLN A 174 20.70 -3.16 -7.27
N THR A 175 21.89 -2.92 -7.84
CA THR A 175 22.19 -3.23 -9.25
C THR A 175 23.20 -4.37 -9.35
N ILE A 176 23.13 -5.16 -10.43
CA ILE A 176 24.17 -6.11 -10.83
C ILE A 176 24.44 -5.90 -12.31
N THR A 177 25.66 -5.45 -12.63
CA THR A 177 26.02 -5.01 -13.98
C THR A 177 27.23 -5.78 -14.46
N ASN A 178 27.21 -6.29 -15.70
CA ASN A 178 28.40 -6.90 -16.29
C ASN A 178 29.49 -5.83 -16.40
N VAL A 179 30.66 -6.05 -15.81
CA VAL A 179 31.78 -5.09 -15.87
C VAL A 179 32.74 -5.45 -16.99
N ALA A 180 32.92 -6.74 -17.31
CA ALA A 180 33.83 -7.20 -18.35
C ALA A 180 33.15 -8.23 -19.26
N SER A 181 32.77 -7.80 -20.47
CA SER A 181 31.95 -8.53 -21.44
C SER A 181 32.54 -9.88 -21.89
N GLY A 182 33.84 -10.11 -21.67
CA GLY A 182 34.54 -11.36 -22.01
C GLY A 182 34.77 -12.34 -20.86
N ASP A 183 34.72 -11.88 -19.60
CA ASP A 183 35.13 -12.67 -18.42
C ASP A 183 33.95 -13.12 -17.54
N ASP A 184 32.71 -12.80 -17.93
CA ASP A 184 31.49 -13.05 -17.14
C ASP A 184 31.68 -12.54 -15.69
N LEU A 185 32.22 -11.32 -15.56
CA LEU A 185 32.42 -10.64 -14.28
C LEU A 185 31.37 -9.55 -14.11
N PHE A 186 30.73 -9.52 -12.95
CA PHE A 186 29.63 -8.61 -12.63
C PHE A 186 29.92 -7.82 -11.37
N LEU A 187 29.57 -6.54 -11.36
CA LEU A 187 29.59 -5.69 -10.17
C LEU A 187 28.19 -5.64 -9.57
N LEU A 188 28.05 -6.15 -8.34
CA LEU A 188 26.90 -5.89 -7.49
C LEU A 188 27.19 -4.65 -6.65
N ALA A 189 26.33 -3.64 -6.73
CA ALA A 189 26.51 -2.38 -6.03
C ALA A 189 25.23 -1.94 -5.29
N GLY A 190 25.43 -1.49 -4.05
CA GLY A 190 24.42 -0.81 -3.25
C GLY A 190 23.22 -1.66 -2.86
N GLY A 191 22.03 -1.04 -2.84
CA GLY A 191 20.79 -1.60 -2.33
C GLY A 191 20.47 -1.10 -0.93
N ARG A 192 19.44 -1.68 -0.29
CA ARG A 192 19.04 -1.31 1.06
C ARG A 192 18.53 -2.47 1.88
N GLU A 193 18.67 -2.33 3.20
CA GLU A 193 17.99 -3.16 4.19
C GLU A 193 16.66 -2.51 4.61
N SER A 194 16.63 -1.21 4.85
CA SER A 194 15.41 -0.43 5.10
C SER A 194 15.53 0.91 4.36
N PRO A 195 14.44 1.68 4.19
CA PRO A 195 14.53 3.00 3.54
C PRO A 195 15.57 3.93 4.20
N SER A 196 15.83 3.78 5.50
CA SER A 196 16.87 4.53 6.23
C SER A 196 18.27 3.89 6.22
N LYS A 197 18.41 2.65 5.71
CA LYS A 197 19.66 1.89 5.77
C LYS A 197 20.07 1.45 4.37
N ALA A 198 20.61 2.42 3.62
CA ALA A 198 21.25 2.16 2.34
C ALA A 198 22.56 1.39 2.54
N ALA A 199 22.83 0.44 1.66
CA ALA A 199 24.04 -0.37 1.67
C ALA A 199 25.10 0.27 0.78
N ALA A 200 26.34 0.34 1.27
CA ALA A 200 27.53 0.73 0.50
C ALA A 200 28.34 -0.49 0.02
N GLY A 201 27.87 -1.70 0.32
CA GLY A 201 28.56 -2.94 -0.01
C GLY A 201 28.71 -3.11 -1.52
N THR A 202 29.89 -3.52 -1.94
CA THR A 202 30.22 -3.78 -3.34
C THR A 202 30.83 -5.15 -3.49
N TRP A 203 30.43 -5.89 -4.52
CA TRP A 203 30.88 -7.26 -4.74
C TRP A 203 31.15 -7.49 -6.21
N LEU A 204 32.27 -8.16 -6.50
CA LEU A 204 32.52 -8.74 -7.81
C LEU A 204 32.00 -10.18 -7.82
N VAL A 205 31.17 -10.52 -8.80
CA VAL A 205 30.58 -11.83 -8.99
C VAL A 205 31.12 -12.43 -10.30
N THR A 206 31.75 -13.59 -10.24
CA THR A 206 32.33 -14.25 -11.41
C THR A 206 31.35 -15.18 -12.12
N SER A 207 31.78 -15.68 -13.29
CA SER A 207 31.10 -16.70 -14.09
C SER A 207 30.74 -17.97 -13.31
N THR A 208 31.58 -18.36 -12.36
CA THR A 208 31.36 -19.53 -11.49
C THR A 208 30.38 -19.26 -10.34
N GLY A 209 29.86 -18.03 -10.23
CA GLY A 209 29.07 -17.59 -9.08
C GLY A 209 29.94 -17.24 -7.88
N ARG A 210 31.25 -17.03 -8.10
CA ARG A 210 32.14 -16.65 -7.02
C ARG A 210 31.94 -15.17 -6.68
N SER A 211 31.52 -14.83 -5.48
CA SER A 211 31.48 -13.46 -4.97
C SER A 211 32.76 -13.11 -4.22
N ILE A 212 33.26 -11.90 -4.46
CA ILE A 212 34.43 -11.33 -3.79
C ILE A 212 34.02 -9.92 -3.35
N SER A 213 34.14 -9.63 -2.05
CA SER A 213 33.91 -8.26 -1.56
C SER A 213 34.91 -7.33 -2.23
N ALA A 214 34.37 -6.24 -2.79
CA ALA A 214 35.10 -5.16 -3.42
C ALA A 214 35.15 -3.91 -2.50
N ASP A 215 34.84 -4.08 -1.20
CA ASP A 215 34.76 -2.94 -0.28
C ASP A 215 36.11 -2.22 -0.11
N SER A 216 37.24 -2.94 -0.29
CA SER A 216 38.57 -2.33 -0.32
C SER A 216 38.77 -1.37 -1.50
N PHE A 217 37.98 -1.49 -2.57
CA PHE A 217 38.01 -0.61 -3.74
C PHE A 217 37.27 0.71 -3.47
N ASN A 218 36.61 0.82 -2.31
CA ASN A 218 35.94 2.02 -1.83
C ASN A 218 36.65 2.61 -0.60
N ALA A 219 37.99 2.51 -0.53
CA ALA A 219 38.79 2.99 0.60
C ALA A 219 38.57 4.50 0.87
N ASP A 220 38.41 5.29 -0.19
CA ASP A 220 38.16 6.74 -0.12
C ASP A 220 36.69 7.08 0.13
N ARG A 221 35.81 6.08 0.30
CA ARG A 221 34.37 6.22 0.57
C ARG A 221 33.62 7.06 -0.48
N VAL A 222 34.03 6.98 -1.73
CA VAL A 222 33.37 7.65 -2.85
C VAL A 222 31.99 7.05 -3.10
N PHE A 223 31.88 5.72 -3.09
CA PHE A 223 30.59 5.03 -3.17
C PHE A 223 29.92 5.05 -1.80
N ASN A 224 29.12 6.09 -1.57
CA ASN A 224 28.22 6.15 -0.42
C ASN A 224 27.06 5.18 -0.61
N GLY A 225 26.52 4.66 0.49
CA GLY A 225 25.42 3.70 0.43
C GLY A 225 24.24 4.26 -0.35
N ARG A 226 23.74 3.50 -1.33
CA ARG A 226 22.65 3.96 -2.19
C ARG A 226 21.76 2.84 -2.71
N TYR A 227 20.47 3.12 -2.89
CA TYR A 227 19.49 2.18 -3.46
C TYR A 227 18.63 2.86 -4.54
N ARG A 228 17.99 2.06 -5.41
CA ARG A 228 17.22 2.56 -6.57
C ARG A 228 18.04 3.46 -7.51
N HIS A 229 19.36 3.31 -7.50
CA HIS A 229 20.23 3.89 -8.51
C HIS A 229 20.17 3.03 -9.77
N CYS A 230 20.55 3.61 -10.91
CA CYS A 230 20.75 2.86 -12.15
C CYS A 230 22.25 2.63 -12.40
N ALA A 231 22.57 1.60 -13.17
CA ALA A 231 23.94 1.22 -13.47
C ALA A 231 24.05 0.67 -14.90
N VAL A 232 25.11 1.03 -15.60
CA VAL A 232 25.38 0.58 -16.97
C VAL A 232 26.85 0.20 -17.15
N PRO A 233 27.15 -0.80 -18.00
CA PRO A 233 28.53 -1.10 -18.39
C PRO A 233 29.10 0.05 -19.21
N VAL A 234 30.38 0.36 -19.00
CA VAL A 234 31.11 1.33 -19.83
C VAL A 234 32.57 0.92 -19.99
N LEU A 235 33.23 1.46 -21.00
CA LEU A 235 34.69 1.52 -21.07
C LEU A 235 35.16 2.84 -20.43
N VAL A 236 36.03 2.74 -19.42
CA VAL A 236 36.67 3.87 -18.74
C VAL A 236 37.71 4.54 -19.63
N ASP A 237 38.31 3.79 -20.55
CA ASP A 237 39.24 4.28 -21.56
C ASP A 237 39.09 3.45 -22.84
N ASN A 238 38.57 4.08 -23.89
CA ASN A 238 38.38 3.45 -25.20
C ASN A 238 39.69 3.05 -25.89
N LYS A 239 40.85 3.56 -25.47
CA LYS A 239 42.15 3.19 -26.08
C LYS A 239 42.73 1.93 -25.46
N THR A 240 42.45 1.68 -24.18
CA THR A 240 42.98 0.54 -23.42
C THR A 240 41.90 -0.50 -23.09
N ASP A 241 40.70 -0.31 -23.64
CA ASP A 241 39.49 -1.11 -23.37
C ASP A 241 39.29 -1.38 -21.88
N ALA A 242 39.55 -0.37 -21.05
CA ALA A 242 39.49 -0.52 -19.60
C ALA A 242 38.03 -0.63 -19.14
N PRO A 243 37.58 -1.76 -18.57
CA PRO A 243 36.19 -1.97 -18.19
C PRO A 243 35.79 -1.21 -16.92
N GLY A 244 34.53 -0.77 -16.86
CA GLY A 244 33.95 -0.12 -15.69
C GLY A 244 32.42 -0.15 -15.66
N VAL A 245 31.87 0.40 -14.57
CA VAL A 245 30.42 0.56 -14.39
C VAL A 245 30.12 1.99 -14.00
N LEU A 246 29.25 2.64 -14.77
CA LEU A 246 28.74 3.98 -14.49
C LEU A 246 27.42 3.87 -13.73
N ILE A 247 27.30 4.58 -12.62
CA ILE A 247 26.12 4.63 -11.76
C ILE A 247 25.59 6.06 -11.71
N TYR A 248 24.26 6.20 -11.68
CA TYR A 248 23.60 7.49 -11.53
C TYR A 248 22.46 7.45 -10.52
N GLY A 249 22.37 8.51 -9.71
CA GLY A 249 21.26 8.80 -8.83
C GLY A 249 21.02 7.78 -7.71
N GLY A 250 19.75 7.61 -7.32
CA GLY A 250 19.32 6.78 -6.20
C GLY A 250 19.09 7.58 -4.92
N LYS A 251 18.86 6.88 -3.81
CA LYS A 251 18.72 7.46 -2.47
C LYS A 251 19.81 6.97 -1.54
N SER A 252 20.39 7.84 -0.71
CA SER A 252 21.35 7.44 0.33
C SER A 252 20.71 7.13 1.69
N ASP A 253 19.49 7.61 1.90
CA ASP A 253 18.70 7.39 3.12
C ASP A 253 17.20 7.60 2.81
N ALA A 254 16.40 7.90 3.83
CA ALA A 254 14.95 8.09 3.69
C ALA A 254 14.57 9.37 2.92
N SER A 255 15.40 10.40 2.94
CA SER A 255 15.09 11.75 2.43
C SER A 255 16.05 12.23 1.33
N THR A 256 17.29 11.74 1.33
CA THR A 256 18.34 12.28 0.45
C THR A 256 18.29 11.60 -0.92
N VAL A 257 17.95 12.39 -1.96
CA VAL A 257 17.97 11.97 -3.37
C VAL A 257 19.27 12.44 -4.03
N LEU A 258 19.92 11.53 -4.76
CA LEU A 258 21.23 11.75 -5.36
C LEU A 258 21.11 12.06 -6.87
N GLY A 259 22.05 12.84 -7.40
CA GLY A 259 22.12 13.22 -8.81
C GLY A 259 23.56 13.19 -9.36
N ASP A 260 24.45 12.48 -8.67
CA ASP A 260 25.85 12.32 -9.04
C ASP A 260 26.05 11.12 -9.97
N PHE A 261 27.07 11.22 -10.84
CA PHE A 261 27.60 10.09 -11.58
C PHE A 261 28.82 9.53 -10.86
N LEU A 262 28.78 8.24 -10.54
CA LEU A 262 29.92 7.51 -9.98
C LEU A 262 30.42 6.48 -10.99
N LEU A 263 31.74 6.31 -11.05
CA LEU A 263 32.37 5.31 -11.89
C LEU A 263 33.19 4.35 -11.05
N PHE A 264 32.90 3.06 -11.24
CA PHE A 264 33.78 1.97 -10.83
C PHE A 264 34.75 1.63 -11.96
N ASP A 265 36.06 1.79 -11.71
CA ASP A 265 37.13 1.40 -12.63
C ASP A 265 37.69 0.04 -12.16
N LEU A 266 37.47 -1.02 -12.94
CA LEU A 266 37.91 -2.36 -12.57
C LEU A 266 39.44 -2.49 -12.56
N LYS A 267 40.13 -1.78 -13.47
CA LYS A 267 41.58 -1.87 -13.64
C LYS A 267 42.29 -1.15 -12.49
N LYS A 268 41.78 0.01 -12.08
CA LYS A 268 42.28 0.75 -10.92
C LYS A 268 41.74 0.21 -9.60
N GLN A 269 40.69 -0.61 -9.65
CA GLN A 269 40.00 -1.13 -8.47
C GLN A 269 39.57 0.00 -7.53
N SER A 270 38.88 1.01 -8.09
CA SER A 270 38.53 2.23 -7.35
C SER A 270 37.23 2.84 -7.83
N TRP A 271 36.55 3.55 -6.93
CA TRP A 271 35.44 4.44 -7.25
C TRP A 271 35.91 5.87 -7.46
N SER A 272 35.28 6.58 -8.39
CA SER A 272 35.50 8.01 -8.64
C SER A 272 34.20 8.74 -8.97
N VAL A 273 34.11 10.02 -8.64
CA VAL A 273 33.04 10.90 -9.11
C VAL A 273 33.37 11.33 -10.53
N VAL A 274 32.43 11.22 -11.46
CA VAL A 274 32.59 11.72 -12.82
C VAL A 274 31.80 13.01 -12.96
N PRO A 275 32.46 14.14 -13.27
CA PRO A 275 31.76 15.40 -13.50
C PRO A 275 30.75 15.26 -14.65
N CYS A 276 29.52 15.69 -14.41
CA CYS A 276 28.52 15.85 -15.45
C CYS A 276 28.59 17.27 -15.99
N VAL A 277 28.71 17.39 -17.31
CA VAL A 277 28.76 18.67 -18.01
C VAL A 277 27.62 18.75 -19.01
N GLU A 278 27.11 19.96 -19.19
CA GLU A 278 26.10 20.25 -20.21
C GLU A 278 26.72 20.04 -21.60
N SER A 279 25.96 19.41 -22.51
CA SER A 279 26.38 19.30 -23.90
C SER A 279 26.33 20.65 -24.62
N GLU A 280 27.07 20.78 -25.72
CA GLU A 280 27.02 21.96 -26.59
C GLU A 280 25.60 22.23 -27.17
N GLN A 281 24.72 21.22 -27.14
CA GLN A 281 23.34 21.31 -27.63
C GLN A 281 22.35 21.84 -26.57
N GLY A 282 22.83 22.15 -25.35
CA GLY A 282 22.07 22.82 -24.29
C GLY A 282 21.04 21.95 -23.56
N GLY A 283 20.63 22.38 -22.37
CA GLY A 283 19.56 21.77 -21.56
C GLY A 283 19.90 21.51 -20.09
N GLY A 284 21.11 21.85 -19.64
CA GLY A 284 21.59 21.60 -18.28
C GLY A 284 22.07 20.16 -18.05
N VAL A 285 21.96 19.69 -16.81
CA VAL A 285 22.31 18.33 -16.39
C VAL A 285 21.10 17.65 -15.75
N PRO A 286 21.00 16.30 -15.79
CA PRO A 286 19.84 15.62 -15.24
C PRO A 286 19.71 15.86 -13.72
N PRO A 287 18.53 16.27 -13.21
CA PRO A 287 18.33 16.50 -11.77
C PRO A 287 18.37 15.19 -10.96
N ALA A 288 18.70 15.33 -9.68
CA ALA A 288 18.71 14.25 -8.71
C ALA A 288 17.39 13.46 -8.71
N ARG A 289 17.51 12.13 -8.76
CA ARG A 289 16.37 11.22 -8.89
C ARG A 289 16.68 9.81 -8.43
N PHE A 290 15.64 9.04 -8.16
CA PHE A 290 15.75 7.60 -7.87
C PHE A 290 14.72 6.79 -8.63
N GLY A 291 15.03 5.51 -8.87
CA GLY A 291 14.19 4.58 -9.62
C GLY A 291 14.02 4.95 -11.11
N ALA A 292 14.98 5.70 -11.65
CA ALA A 292 15.07 6.01 -13.06
C ALA A 292 15.56 4.80 -13.87
N SER A 293 15.32 4.83 -15.18
CA SER A 293 15.82 3.82 -16.11
C SER A 293 16.99 4.39 -16.89
N MET A 294 18.12 3.68 -16.92
CA MET A 294 19.31 4.04 -17.68
C MET A 294 19.83 2.83 -18.42
N CYS A 295 20.27 3.03 -19.67
CA CYS A 295 20.76 1.94 -20.51
C CYS A 295 21.79 2.44 -21.51
N GLN A 296 22.80 1.62 -21.81
CA GLN A 296 23.79 1.90 -22.86
C GLN A 296 23.23 1.48 -24.23
N SER A 297 23.51 2.27 -25.27
CA SER A 297 23.21 1.89 -26.66
C SER A 297 24.15 0.79 -27.14
N GLU A 298 23.60 -0.35 -27.56
CA GLU A 298 24.36 -1.47 -28.14
C GLU A 298 25.04 -1.05 -29.45
N GLN A 299 24.38 -0.25 -30.29
CA GLN A 299 25.01 0.29 -31.50
C GLN A 299 26.16 1.23 -31.16
N SER A 300 25.95 2.18 -30.24
CA SER A 300 26.99 3.15 -29.88
C SER A 300 28.21 2.42 -29.32
N ALA A 301 27.99 1.43 -28.45
CA ALA A 301 29.05 0.56 -27.94
C ALA A 301 29.78 -0.18 -29.08
N SER A 302 29.05 -0.70 -30.08
CA SER A 302 29.66 -1.36 -31.25
C SER A 302 30.49 -0.42 -32.12
N LEU A 303 30.20 0.89 -32.09
CA LEU A 303 30.96 1.96 -32.76
C LEU A 303 32.09 2.53 -31.88
N GLY A 304 32.35 1.94 -30.71
CA GLY A 304 33.35 2.41 -29.75
C GLY A 304 32.94 3.69 -29.00
N GLN A 305 31.67 4.08 -29.06
CA GLN A 305 31.12 5.22 -28.31
C GLN A 305 30.47 4.72 -27.01
N GLN A 306 30.65 5.45 -25.92
CA GLN A 306 30.04 5.11 -24.63
C GLN A 306 28.89 6.09 -24.37
N SER A 307 27.72 5.78 -24.89
CA SER A 307 26.52 6.62 -24.77
C SER A 307 25.25 5.81 -24.56
N GLY A 308 24.18 6.48 -24.15
CA GLY A 308 22.91 5.85 -23.90
C GLY A 308 21.83 6.80 -23.44
N ILE A 309 20.79 6.23 -22.84
CA ILE A 309 19.60 6.94 -22.37
C ILE A 309 19.51 6.93 -20.85
N LEU A 310 18.92 7.98 -20.29
CA LEU A 310 18.45 8.11 -18.91
C LEU A 310 17.07 8.77 -18.94
N MET A 311 16.06 8.18 -18.30
CA MET A 311 14.70 8.74 -18.27
C MET A 311 13.92 8.34 -17.03
N GLY A 312 12.92 9.15 -16.69
CA GLY A 312 12.00 8.87 -15.58
C GLY A 312 12.65 8.99 -14.20
N GLY A 313 12.13 8.23 -13.24
CA GLY A 313 12.47 8.31 -11.82
C GLY A 313 11.64 9.36 -11.07
N ILE A 314 11.79 9.35 -9.74
CA ILE A 314 11.15 10.32 -8.84
C ILE A 314 12.19 11.35 -8.38
N SER A 315 11.79 12.62 -8.40
CA SER A 315 12.58 13.75 -7.92
C SER A 315 12.55 13.86 -6.38
N GLU A 316 13.35 14.76 -5.80
CA GLU A 316 13.32 15.06 -4.36
C GLU A 316 11.93 15.49 -3.84
N ASP A 317 11.07 16.03 -4.70
CA ASP A 317 9.73 16.45 -4.32
C ASP A 317 8.66 15.35 -4.33
N GLY A 318 9.05 14.10 -4.61
CA GLY A 318 8.14 12.96 -4.65
C GLY A 318 7.32 12.83 -5.94
N THR A 319 7.62 13.58 -7.01
CA THR A 319 6.94 13.47 -8.31
C THR A 319 7.77 12.74 -9.37
N ILE A 320 7.09 12.07 -10.30
CA ILE A 320 7.74 11.35 -11.41
C ILE A 320 8.16 12.33 -12.50
N LEU A 321 9.45 12.29 -12.84
CA LEU A 321 10.05 13.08 -13.90
C LEU A 321 9.63 12.55 -15.27
N SER A 322 9.30 13.48 -16.17
CA SER A 322 8.85 13.19 -17.55
C SER A 322 9.88 13.62 -18.58
N ASP A 323 11.16 13.54 -18.22
CA ASP A 323 12.28 13.95 -19.06
C ASP A 323 13.01 12.75 -19.68
N VAL A 324 13.69 13.02 -20.81
CA VAL A 324 14.56 12.08 -21.50
C VAL A 324 15.92 12.72 -21.68
N TRP A 325 16.96 12.02 -21.26
CA TRP A 325 18.35 12.46 -21.35
C TRP A 325 19.16 11.47 -22.17
N GLU A 326 19.97 11.99 -23.07
CA GLU A 326 21.03 11.26 -23.75
C GLU A 326 22.35 11.56 -23.02
N TRP A 327 23.04 10.53 -22.56
CA TRP A 327 24.35 10.67 -21.91
C TRP A 327 25.45 10.10 -22.80
N ALA A 328 26.64 10.69 -22.76
CA ALA A 328 27.83 10.22 -23.45
C ALA A 328 29.09 10.47 -22.63
N LEU A 329 30.01 9.51 -22.56
CA LEU A 329 31.32 9.71 -21.96
C LEU A 329 32.24 10.48 -22.91
N SER A 330 33.04 11.37 -22.35
CA SER A 330 34.00 12.19 -23.06
C SER A 330 35.33 12.21 -22.32
N TRP A 331 36.42 11.92 -23.05
CA TRP A 331 37.78 11.86 -22.55
C TRP A 331 38.55 13.09 -23.03
N GLU A 332 38.36 14.20 -22.34
CA GLU A 332 39.09 15.43 -22.62
C GLU A 332 40.41 15.46 -21.85
N ALA A 333 41.28 16.45 -22.13
CA ALA A 333 42.58 16.58 -21.47
C ALA A 333 42.50 16.69 -19.94
N ASP A 334 41.38 17.21 -19.43
CA ASP A 334 41.13 17.46 -18.00
C ASP A 334 40.53 16.25 -17.26
N GLY A 335 40.28 15.14 -17.96
CA GLY A 335 39.75 13.89 -17.38
C GLY A 335 38.47 13.40 -18.05
N LEU A 336 37.92 12.33 -17.47
CA LEU A 336 36.66 11.74 -17.91
C LEU A 336 35.47 12.61 -17.45
N THR A 337 34.53 12.88 -18.35
CA THR A 337 33.29 13.58 -18.06
C THR A 337 32.08 12.85 -18.65
N VAL A 338 30.89 13.10 -18.09
CA VAL A 338 29.61 12.69 -18.68
C VAL A 338 28.96 13.91 -19.32
N LYS A 339 28.86 13.93 -20.65
CA LYS A 339 28.09 14.93 -21.39
C LYS A 339 26.63 14.48 -21.44
N CYS A 340 25.72 15.33 -20.95
CA CYS A 340 24.29 15.06 -20.99
C CYS A 340 23.57 16.04 -21.93
N THR A 341 22.62 15.53 -22.69
CA THR A 341 21.76 16.31 -23.59
C THR A 341 20.30 16.01 -23.28
N GLU A 342 19.51 17.06 -23.06
CA GLU A 342 18.08 16.95 -22.83
C GLU A 342 17.37 16.72 -24.17
N ARG A 343 16.55 15.66 -24.25
CA ARG A 343 15.91 15.18 -25.49
C ARG A 343 14.39 15.12 -25.39
N THR A 344 13.81 15.60 -24.29
CA THR A 344 12.37 15.45 -24.02
C THR A 344 11.53 16.09 -25.12
N ARG A 345 11.87 17.31 -25.54
CA ARG A 345 11.13 18.02 -26.60
C ARG A 345 11.12 17.28 -27.93
N GLU A 346 12.26 16.69 -28.31
CA GLU A 346 12.39 15.95 -29.56
C GLU A 346 11.51 14.69 -29.54
N VAL A 347 11.46 14.02 -28.40
CA VAL A 347 10.59 12.87 -28.17
C VAL A 347 9.11 13.29 -28.17
N GLU A 348 8.74 14.35 -27.46
CA GLU A 348 7.35 14.83 -27.39
C GLU A 348 6.81 15.27 -28.76
N LEU A 349 7.62 15.99 -29.55
CA LEU A 349 7.26 16.43 -30.90
C LEU A 349 7.01 15.26 -31.86
N SER A 350 7.54 14.06 -31.57
CA SER A 350 7.26 12.84 -32.34
C SER A 350 5.87 12.24 -32.06
N GLY A 351 5.10 12.82 -31.13
CA GLY A 351 3.82 12.28 -30.68
C GLY A 351 4.00 11.09 -29.73
N ALA A 352 4.94 11.22 -28.80
CA ALA A 352 5.34 10.15 -27.90
C ALA A 352 4.19 9.65 -27.03
N ALA A 353 4.20 8.34 -26.77
CA ALA A 353 3.43 7.73 -25.69
C ALA A 353 3.86 8.32 -24.34
N GLN A 354 2.99 8.28 -23.32
CA GLN A 354 3.38 8.68 -21.96
C GLN A 354 4.50 7.76 -21.44
N PHE A 355 5.70 8.32 -21.40
CA PHE A 355 6.93 7.56 -21.18
C PHE A 355 7.53 7.77 -19.79
N ALA A 356 6.98 8.73 -19.02
CA ALA A 356 7.39 8.98 -17.64
C ALA A 356 7.13 7.73 -16.78
N ARG A 357 8.20 7.12 -16.26
CA ARG A 357 8.13 5.92 -15.42
C ARG A 357 8.98 6.03 -14.18
N PHE A 358 8.50 5.44 -13.10
CA PHE A 358 9.29 5.11 -11.93
C PHE A 358 9.33 3.59 -11.74
N GLY A 359 10.52 3.05 -11.47
CA GLY A 359 10.73 1.63 -11.20
C GLY A 359 10.60 0.72 -12.43
N ALA A 360 10.69 1.29 -13.64
CA ALA A 360 10.67 0.52 -14.89
C ALA A 360 12.04 -0.09 -15.20
N ALA A 361 12.02 -1.32 -15.74
CA ALA A 361 13.22 -1.95 -16.27
C ALA A 361 13.46 -1.49 -17.72
N MET A 362 14.73 -1.44 -18.14
CA MET A 362 15.09 -1.07 -19.50
C MET A 362 16.08 -2.07 -20.09
N ILE A 363 15.79 -2.54 -21.30
CA ILE A 363 16.59 -3.53 -22.02
C ILE A 363 17.10 -2.94 -23.33
N PRO A 364 18.42 -3.01 -23.62
CA PRO A 364 18.95 -2.52 -24.88
C PRO A 364 18.64 -3.47 -26.05
N LEU A 365 18.31 -2.88 -27.20
CA LEU A 365 17.96 -3.55 -28.45
C LEU A 365 18.64 -2.82 -29.62
N SER A 366 19.94 -3.01 -29.81
CA SER A 366 20.75 -2.28 -30.80
C SER A 366 20.64 -0.76 -30.61
N ASN A 367 19.81 -0.09 -31.43
CA ASN A 367 19.48 1.34 -31.37
C ASN A 367 18.21 1.70 -30.61
N HIS A 368 17.47 0.69 -30.19
CA HIS A 368 16.23 0.85 -29.46
C HIS A 368 16.39 0.40 -28.01
N PHE A 369 15.44 0.81 -27.18
CA PHE A 369 15.36 0.40 -25.79
C PHE A 369 13.94 -0.06 -25.51
N LEU A 370 13.80 -1.19 -24.84
CA LEU A 370 12.52 -1.69 -24.36
C LEU A 370 12.32 -1.21 -22.93
N LEU A 371 11.33 -0.35 -22.70
CA LEU A 371 10.94 0.13 -21.38
C LEU A 371 9.80 -0.74 -20.86
N ILE A 372 9.96 -1.36 -19.69
CA ILE A 372 9.09 -2.42 -19.17
C ILE A 372 8.59 -2.06 -17.77
N GLY A 373 7.26 -1.95 -17.62
CA GLY A 373 6.59 -1.83 -16.34
C GLY A 373 6.74 -0.48 -15.65
N GLY A 374 6.90 -0.54 -14.33
CA GLY A 374 6.91 0.63 -13.45
C GLY A 374 5.52 1.25 -13.24
N VAL A 375 5.49 2.47 -12.71
CA VAL A 375 4.27 3.28 -12.55
C VAL A 375 4.44 4.62 -13.27
N THR A 376 3.33 5.24 -13.70
CA THR A 376 3.34 6.52 -14.41
C THR A 376 3.01 7.69 -13.49
N ARG A 377 3.22 8.91 -13.97
CA ARG A 377 3.04 10.16 -13.23
C ARG A 377 1.62 10.38 -12.69
N ASP A 378 0.59 9.99 -13.45
CA ASP A 378 -0.77 10.47 -13.23
C ASP A 378 -1.85 9.39 -13.39
N ARG A 379 -1.49 8.15 -13.74
CA ARG A 379 -2.50 7.09 -13.91
C ARG A 379 -1.96 5.68 -13.68
N ILE A 380 -2.90 4.74 -13.65
CA ILE A 380 -2.60 3.31 -13.72
C ILE A 380 -2.37 2.91 -15.17
N LEU A 381 -1.32 2.14 -15.41
CA LEU A 381 -1.00 1.64 -16.74
C LEU A 381 -2.06 0.69 -17.28
N GLY A 382 -2.48 0.92 -18.52
CA GLY A 382 -3.17 -0.08 -19.33
C GLY A 382 -2.21 -1.19 -19.76
N TRP A 383 -2.76 -2.38 -20.07
CA TRP A 383 -1.96 -3.52 -20.56
C TRP A 383 -1.14 -3.18 -21.82
N ASN A 384 -1.72 -2.38 -22.72
CA ASN A 384 -1.07 -1.94 -23.95
C ASN A 384 -0.02 -0.84 -23.75
N GLU A 385 0.19 -0.39 -22.51
CA GLU A 385 1.15 0.64 -22.12
C GLU A 385 2.27 0.08 -21.21
N GLU A 386 2.20 -1.21 -20.84
CA GLU A 386 3.18 -1.87 -19.97
C GLU A 386 4.57 -1.90 -20.58
N ILE A 387 4.65 -2.00 -21.92
CA ILE A 387 5.91 -2.08 -22.64
C ILE A 387 5.91 -1.06 -23.77
N LEU A 388 6.92 -0.20 -23.78
CA LEU A 388 7.15 0.81 -24.79
C LEU A 388 8.48 0.55 -25.50
N LEU A 389 8.54 0.93 -26.77
CA LEU A 389 9.78 0.94 -27.55
C LEU A 389 10.26 2.40 -27.65
N VAL A 390 11.52 2.61 -27.31
CA VAL A 390 12.19 3.91 -27.32
C VAL A 390 13.29 3.89 -28.36
N SER A 391 13.39 4.94 -29.18
CA SER A 391 14.49 5.13 -30.13
C SER A 391 15.21 6.44 -29.86
N LEU A 392 16.54 6.38 -29.80
CA LEU A 392 17.42 7.55 -29.85
C LEU A 392 18.18 7.64 -31.19
N GLY A 393 17.66 7.00 -32.24
CA GLY A 393 18.23 7.11 -33.58
C GLY A 393 18.07 8.50 -34.19
N PRO A 394 18.25 8.64 -35.52
CA PRO A 394 18.07 9.91 -36.22
C PRO A 394 16.70 10.55 -35.96
N GLU A 395 15.67 9.71 -35.87
CA GLU A 395 14.36 10.08 -35.34
C GLU A 395 14.23 9.59 -33.90
N ARG A 396 14.05 10.52 -32.97
CA ARG A 396 13.85 10.21 -31.54
C ARG A 396 12.37 10.08 -31.24
N TRP A 397 11.96 8.98 -30.63
CA TRP A 397 10.56 8.72 -30.34
C TRP A 397 10.37 7.68 -29.24
N VAL A 398 9.18 7.71 -28.62
CA VAL A 398 8.69 6.65 -27.73
C VAL A 398 7.31 6.21 -28.21
N LYS A 399 7.16 4.94 -28.58
CA LYS A 399 5.93 4.42 -29.20
C LYS A 399 5.44 3.16 -28.51
N HIS A 400 4.13 2.93 -28.63
CA HIS A 400 3.53 1.66 -28.23
C HIS A 400 3.98 0.55 -29.17
N ILE A 401 3.99 -0.68 -28.67
CA ILE A 401 4.17 -1.88 -29.47
C ILE A 401 2.88 -2.70 -29.49
N GLN A 402 2.76 -3.60 -30.46
CA GLN A 402 1.63 -4.53 -30.49
C GLN A 402 1.81 -5.57 -29.39
N MET A 403 1.02 -5.41 -28.32
CA MET A 403 1.02 -6.32 -27.17
C MET A 403 0.17 -7.58 -27.45
N PRO A 404 0.55 -8.74 -26.91
CA PRO A 404 -0.29 -9.94 -26.99
C PRO A 404 -1.55 -9.77 -26.12
N ALA A 405 -2.49 -10.71 -26.23
CA ALA A 405 -3.65 -10.74 -25.33
C ALA A 405 -3.19 -10.76 -23.85
N CYS A 406 -3.87 -9.98 -23.01
CA CYS A 406 -3.53 -9.88 -21.60
C CYS A 406 -3.68 -11.25 -20.92
N PRO A 407 -2.64 -11.77 -20.26
CA PRO A 407 -2.77 -12.98 -19.47
C PRO A 407 -3.79 -12.79 -18.33
N SER A 408 -4.38 -13.90 -17.89
CA SER A 408 -5.21 -13.93 -16.68
C SER A 408 -4.58 -14.88 -15.62
N PRO A 409 -4.30 -14.40 -14.40
CA PRO A 409 -4.34 -12.99 -13.99
C PRO A 409 -3.29 -12.14 -14.74
N ARG A 410 -3.56 -10.83 -14.90
CA ARG A 410 -2.62 -9.87 -15.48
C ARG A 410 -1.33 -9.83 -14.63
N PRO A 411 -0.13 -9.96 -15.22
CA PRO A 411 1.11 -9.76 -14.48
C PRO A 411 1.26 -8.31 -14.04
N LEU A 412 1.91 -8.11 -12.90
CA LEU A 412 2.24 -6.78 -12.39
C LEU A 412 3.75 -6.54 -12.50
N PHE A 413 4.16 -5.65 -13.40
CA PHE A 413 5.58 -5.35 -13.62
C PHE A 413 6.13 -4.27 -12.66
N VAL A 414 5.82 -4.44 -11.37
CA VAL A 414 6.36 -3.65 -10.25
C VAL A 414 7.43 -4.48 -9.54
N GLY A 415 8.65 -3.94 -9.45
CA GLY A 415 9.80 -4.66 -8.89
C GLY A 415 10.14 -5.93 -9.68
N VAL A 416 9.87 -5.94 -10.98
CA VAL A 416 10.18 -7.05 -11.89
C VAL A 416 11.67 -7.06 -12.22
N GLY A 417 12.28 -8.25 -12.27
CA GLY A 417 13.60 -8.43 -12.84
C GLY A 417 13.49 -8.66 -14.35
N ALA A 418 14.34 -8.01 -15.13
CA ALA A 418 14.41 -8.17 -16.59
C ALA A 418 15.86 -8.37 -17.03
N ALA A 419 16.09 -9.35 -17.91
CA ALA A 419 17.39 -9.57 -18.51
C ALA A 419 17.27 -10.13 -19.94
N LYS A 420 18.24 -9.82 -20.79
CA LYS A 420 18.30 -10.25 -22.19
C LYS A 420 19.26 -11.44 -22.34
N ILE A 421 18.82 -12.49 -23.04
CA ILE A 421 19.65 -13.64 -23.43
C ILE A 421 19.45 -13.87 -24.92
N GLY A 422 20.47 -13.54 -25.72
CA GLY A 422 20.33 -13.51 -27.18
C GLY A 422 19.19 -12.60 -27.60
N GLU A 423 18.26 -13.13 -28.38
CA GLU A 423 17.06 -12.43 -28.87
C GLU A 423 15.87 -12.47 -27.90
N LYS A 424 16.01 -13.17 -26.76
CA LYS A 424 14.94 -13.31 -25.77
C LYS A 424 15.13 -12.37 -24.60
N ILE A 425 14.02 -11.89 -24.06
CA ILE A 425 13.98 -11.10 -22.83
C ILE A 425 13.22 -11.93 -21.80
N VAL A 426 13.80 -12.10 -20.62
CA VAL A 426 13.23 -12.89 -19.54
C VAL A 426 12.79 -11.96 -18.42
N LEU A 427 11.50 -12.03 -18.06
CA LEU A 427 10.92 -11.31 -16.93
C LEU A 427 10.64 -12.26 -15.78
N VAL A 428 11.13 -11.91 -14.59
CA VAL A 428 11.03 -12.74 -13.39
C VAL A 428 10.61 -11.94 -12.17
N GLY A 429 9.78 -12.55 -11.33
CA GLY A 429 9.26 -11.94 -10.11
C GLY A 429 8.38 -10.72 -10.36
N GLY A 430 8.34 -9.84 -9.37
CA GLY A 430 7.45 -8.68 -9.35
C GLY A 430 6.12 -8.96 -8.63
N GLY A 431 5.49 -7.88 -8.19
CA GLY A 431 4.29 -7.94 -7.36
C GLY A 431 4.12 -6.72 -6.46
N ALA A 432 3.01 -6.71 -5.72
CA ALA A 432 2.61 -5.62 -4.84
C ALA A 432 2.11 -6.18 -3.49
N VAL A 433 2.26 -5.43 -2.38
CA VAL A 433 1.56 -5.72 -1.12
C VAL A 433 0.08 -5.41 -1.28
N CYS A 434 -0.24 -4.43 -2.15
CA CYS A 434 -1.60 -3.95 -2.37
C CYS A 434 -2.23 -3.41 -1.07
N PHE A 435 -1.46 -2.63 -0.30
CA PHE A 435 -1.88 -2.08 0.98
C PHE A 435 -2.41 -3.19 1.93
N SER A 436 -3.47 -2.93 2.69
CA SER A 436 -4.13 -3.93 3.55
C SER A 436 -4.95 -4.98 2.80
N MET A 437 -4.97 -4.95 1.46
CA MET A 437 -5.83 -5.82 0.65
C MET A 437 -5.19 -7.19 0.35
N GLY A 438 -3.92 -7.35 0.70
CA GLY A 438 -3.17 -8.61 0.62
C GLY A 438 -2.26 -8.70 -0.59
N SER A 439 -1.09 -9.30 -0.38
CA SER A 439 -0.01 -9.33 -1.38
C SER A 439 -0.37 -10.08 -2.64
N PHE A 440 -0.06 -9.47 -3.78
CA PHE A 440 -0.08 -10.05 -5.10
C PHE A 440 1.35 -10.34 -5.57
N TRP A 441 1.55 -11.54 -6.11
CA TRP A 441 2.84 -11.96 -6.66
C TRP A 441 2.66 -12.47 -8.09
N ASN A 442 3.62 -12.13 -8.96
CA ASN A 442 3.73 -12.79 -10.25
C ASN A 442 4.17 -14.24 -10.04
N LYS A 443 3.21 -15.17 -10.15
CA LYS A 443 3.45 -16.62 -10.01
C LYS A 443 4.06 -17.27 -11.26
N LYS A 444 4.18 -16.50 -12.35
CA LYS A 444 4.73 -16.96 -13.62
C LYS A 444 5.91 -16.06 -13.98
N SER A 445 6.92 -16.66 -14.59
CA SER A 445 7.95 -15.93 -15.33
C SER A 445 7.52 -15.80 -16.78
N TYR A 446 8.16 -14.92 -17.54
CA TYR A 446 7.79 -14.66 -18.92
C TYR A 446 9.02 -14.64 -19.81
N SER A 447 8.96 -15.37 -20.94
CA SER A 447 9.92 -15.25 -22.03
C SER A 447 9.30 -14.41 -23.13
N LEU A 448 9.99 -13.35 -23.52
CA LEU A 448 9.54 -12.36 -24.48
C LEU A 448 10.42 -12.45 -25.72
N ARG A 449 9.77 -12.28 -26.88
CA ARG A 449 10.43 -12.09 -28.17
C ARG A 449 9.80 -10.89 -28.85
N LEU A 450 10.63 -9.96 -29.29
CA LEU A 450 10.20 -8.79 -30.03
C LEU A 450 10.56 -8.98 -31.50
N ASP A 451 9.56 -9.05 -32.35
CA ASP A 451 9.76 -8.98 -33.80
C ASP A 451 9.58 -7.51 -34.20
N TYR A 452 10.69 -6.82 -34.50
CA TYR A 452 10.71 -5.41 -34.88
C TYR A 452 11.67 -5.21 -36.06
N ASP A 453 11.26 -4.39 -37.04
CA ASP A 453 12.11 -4.09 -38.18
C ASP A 453 13.26 -3.17 -37.74
N GLN A 454 14.50 -3.63 -37.93
CA GLN A 454 15.70 -2.84 -37.62
C GLN A 454 15.99 -1.73 -38.65
N GLY A 455 15.20 -1.66 -39.74
CA GLY A 455 15.30 -0.64 -40.78
C GLY A 455 16.59 -0.69 -41.60
N GLU A 456 16.58 -1.41 -42.72
CA GLU A 456 17.17 -0.89 -43.97
C GLU A 456 16.03 -0.34 -44.83
N ALA A 457 16.30 0.74 -45.56
CA ALA A 457 15.32 1.56 -46.28
C ALA A 457 14.41 0.75 -47.23
N PRO A 458 13.14 1.19 -47.47
CA PRO A 458 12.26 0.47 -48.37
C PRO A 458 12.78 0.59 -49.80
N SER A 459 13.08 -0.55 -50.43
CA SER A 459 13.21 -0.63 -51.88
C SER A 459 11.81 -0.78 -52.48
N ASP A 460 11.48 0.14 -53.38
CA ASP A 460 10.30 0.10 -54.23
C ASP A 460 10.19 -1.25 -54.96
N SER A 461 9.10 -1.97 -54.74
CA SER A 461 8.50 -2.75 -55.83
C SER A 461 6.99 -2.91 -55.64
N CYS A 462 6.30 -2.31 -56.60
CA CYS A 462 4.88 -2.39 -56.85
C CYS A 462 4.47 -3.82 -57.26
N GLY A 463 3.35 -4.33 -56.74
CA GLY A 463 2.86 -5.68 -57.08
C GLY A 463 1.43 -5.96 -56.63
N GLN A 464 0.48 -5.42 -57.40
CA GLN A 464 -0.92 -5.81 -57.66
C GLN A 464 -1.60 -6.90 -56.79
N GLY A 465 -2.79 -6.56 -56.29
CA GLY A 465 -3.72 -7.48 -55.60
C GLY A 465 -4.37 -8.55 -56.50
N PRO A 466 -5.28 -9.35 -55.92
CA PRO A 466 -6.66 -9.24 -56.42
C PRO A 466 -7.75 -9.37 -55.35
N HIS A 467 -8.89 -8.78 -55.70
CA HIS A 467 -10.21 -8.88 -55.10
C HIS A 467 -10.72 -10.33 -54.90
N GLY A 468 -11.53 -10.52 -53.86
CA GLY A 468 -12.45 -11.65 -53.71
C GLY A 468 -13.50 -11.36 -52.64
N THR A 469 -14.74 -11.14 -53.07
CA THR A 469 -15.97 -11.04 -52.29
C THR A 469 -16.39 -12.41 -51.76
N ASP A 470 -16.95 -12.51 -50.55
CA ASP A 470 -18.38 -12.82 -50.37
C ASP A 470 -18.81 -12.97 -48.90
N GLU A 471 -20.08 -12.65 -48.71
CA GLU A 471 -20.94 -12.75 -47.54
C GLU A 471 -21.10 -14.20 -47.04
N THR A 472 -21.30 -14.40 -45.73
CA THR A 472 -22.57 -14.98 -45.20
C THR A 472 -22.61 -14.99 -43.68
N ALA A 473 -23.68 -14.42 -43.14
CA ALA A 473 -24.14 -14.61 -41.77
C ALA A 473 -24.90 -15.94 -41.65
N GLY A 474 -24.75 -16.61 -40.50
CA GLY A 474 -25.51 -17.80 -40.16
C GLY A 474 -25.65 -17.96 -38.64
N GLN A 475 -26.80 -17.53 -38.12
CA GLN A 475 -27.34 -17.95 -36.81
C GLN A 475 -27.57 -19.46 -36.82
N LEU A 476 -27.37 -20.14 -35.68
CA LEU A 476 -28.14 -21.36 -35.37
C LEU A 476 -28.32 -21.52 -33.84
N GLN A 477 -29.56 -21.89 -33.51
CA GLN A 477 -30.16 -22.01 -32.19
C GLN A 477 -29.87 -23.36 -31.50
N ALA A 478 -30.19 -23.37 -30.21
CA ALA A 478 -30.24 -24.51 -29.31
C ALA A 478 -31.29 -25.59 -29.69
N ASN A 479 -30.97 -26.85 -29.40
CA ASN A 479 -31.80 -27.78 -28.60
C ASN A 479 -31.15 -29.18 -28.54
N GLY A 480 -31.33 -29.89 -27.42
CA GLY A 480 -31.29 -31.37 -27.41
C GLY A 480 -30.60 -32.06 -26.22
N SER A 481 -31.36 -32.22 -25.15
CA SER A 481 -31.21 -33.05 -23.93
C SER A 481 -30.83 -34.55 -24.06
N ARG A 482 -30.22 -35.08 -22.97
CA ARG A 482 -30.46 -36.36 -22.19
C ARG A 482 -29.12 -37.00 -21.77
N GLU A 483 -28.91 -37.72 -20.66
CA GLU A 483 -29.58 -38.07 -19.39
C GLU A 483 -28.50 -38.75 -18.50
N GLY A 484 -28.69 -38.76 -17.17
CA GLY A 484 -28.36 -39.92 -16.32
C GLY A 484 -27.14 -39.89 -15.39
N GLY A 485 -27.39 -39.95 -14.06
CA GLY A 485 -26.53 -40.68 -13.11
C GLY A 485 -26.12 -39.95 -11.82
N ALA A 486 -27.00 -39.91 -10.82
CA ALA A 486 -26.68 -39.50 -9.45
C ALA A 486 -26.28 -40.71 -8.58
N ALA A 487 -25.26 -40.54 -7.74
CA ALA A 487 -24.96 -41.43 -6.62
C ALA A 487 -24.88 -40.60 -5.33
N SER A 488 -25.68 -41.02 -4.35
CA SER A 488 -25.88 -40.43 -3.03
C SER A 488 -25.01 -41.15 -2.00
N GLU A 489 -24.28 -40.42 -1.16
CA GLU A 489 -23.73 -40.94 0.10
C GLU A 489 -24.37 -40.20 1.29
N ASN A 490 -24.85 -41.00 2.23
CA ASN A 490 -25.63 -40.63 3.41
C ASN A 490 -24.77 -39.95 4.49
N LEU A 491 -25.31 -38.93 5.16
CA LEU A 491 -24.84 -38.45 6.47
C LEU A 491 -25.92 -38.76 7.53
N PRO A 492 -25.54 -39.06 8.79
CA PRO A 492 -26.47 -39.51 9.81
C PRO A 492 -27.23 -38.36 10.47
N ASP A 493 -28.51 -38.62 10.78
CA ASP A 493 -29.37 -37.78 11.61
C ASP A 493 -28.81 -37.66 13.04
N GLY A 494 -28.44 -36.44 13.43
CA GLY A 494 -28.11 -36.04 14.80
C GLY A 494 -28.99 -34.85 15.19
N ASN A 495 -29.98 -35.10 16.04
CA ASN A 495 -30.88 -34.11 16.61
C ASN A 495 -30.15 -33.32 17.71
N ASP A 496 -29.44 -32.25 17.35
CA ASP A 496 -28.88 -31.29 18.32
C ASP A 496 -29.82 -30.09 18.46
N SER A 497 -30.53 -30.05 19.58
CA SER A 497 -31.23 -28.87 20.06
C SER A 497 -30.23 -27.73 20.30
N PHE A 498 -30.35 -26.62 19.57
CA PHE A 498 -29.56 -25.42 19.79
C PHE A 498 -29.82 -24.83 21.20
N PRO A 499 -28.79 -24.46 21.98
CA PRO A 499 -28.97 -23.75 23.24
C PRO A 499 -29.61 -22.37 23.02
N ALA A 500 -30.54 -21.98 23.91
CA ALA A 500 -31.18 -20.67 23.87
C ALA A 500 -30.16 -19.56 24.18
N PRO A 501 -30.25 -18.37 23.55
CA PRO A 501 -29.37 -17.24 23.85
C PRO A 501 -29.48 -16.82 25.32
N ALA A 502 -28.36 -16.36 25.91
CA ALA A 502 -28.37 -15.79 27.26
C ALA A 502 -29.32 -14.56 27.35
N PRO A 503 -30.03 -14.36 28.47
CA PRO A 503 -30.91 -13.22 28.65
C PRO A 503 -30.11 -11.91 28.71
N VAL A 504 -30.57 -10.87 28.01
CA VAL A 504 -29.95 -9.53 28.02
C VAL A 504 -30.15 -8.89 29.40
N LYS A 505 -29.05 -8.53 30.07
CA LYS A 505 -29.08 -7.86 31.38
C LYS A 505 -29.30 -6.35 31.21
N GLN A 506 -30.29 -5.79 31.89
CA GLN A 506 -30.50 -4.34 31.88
C GLN A 506 -29.45 -3.64 32.76
N ILE A 507 -28.88 -2.56 32.25
CA ILE A 507 -27.89 -1.76 32.96
C ILE A 507 -28.60 -0.94 34.05
N GLY A 508 -28.08 -1.03 35.27
CA GLY A 508 -28.62 -0.35 36.44
C GLY A 508 -28.35 1.16 36.42
N ARG A 509 -29.19 1.90 37.16
CA ARG A 509 -29.00 3.33 37.40
C ARG A 509 -28.32 3.52 38.77
N ALA A 510 -27.33 4.40 38.83
CA ALA A 510 -26.60 4.75 40.05
C ALA A 510 -26.66 6.27 40.27
N ALA A 511 -26.93 6.70 41.50
CA ALA A 511 -26.96 8.13 41.84
C ALA A 511 -25.56 8.61 42.21
N VAL A 512 -25.13 9.72 41.63
CA VAL A 512 -23.84 10.36 41.95
C VAL A 512 -24.15 11.63 42.73
N ARG A 513 -23.94 11.62 44.05
CA ARG A 513 -24.18 12.80 44.91
C ARG A 513 -22.89 13.41 45.41
N THR A 514 -21.86 12.59 45.62
CA THR A 514 -20.52 13.04 46.00
C THR A 514 -19.46 12.44 45.08
N ARG A 515 -18.22 12.90 45.23
CA ARG A 515 -17.06 12.36 44.52
C ARG A 515 -16.81 10.89 44.88
N GLU A 516 -17.00 10.53 46.15
CA GLU A 516 -16.81 9.18 46.65
C GLU A 516 -17.83 8.19 46.06
N ASP A 517 -19.07 8.63 45.83
CA ASP A 517 -20.07 7.83 45.11
C ASP A 517 -19.57 7.50 43.69
N PHE A 518 -19.03 8.49 42.99
CA PHE A 518 -18.49 8.31 41.65
C PHE A 518 -17.28 7.36 41.64
N ASP A 519 -16.33 7.55 42.54
CA ASP A 519 -15.14 6.70 42.65
C ASP A 519 -15.53 5.25 42.99
N ALA A 520 -16.52 5.04 43.87
CA ALA A 520 -17.04 3.71 44.17
C ALA A 520 -17.70 3.04 42.96
N ILE A 521 -18.44 3.80 42.15
CA ILE A 521 -19.06 3.30 40.91
C ILE A 521 -17.98 2.93 39.88
N VAL A 522 -16.97 3.78 39.68
CA VAL A 522 -15.85 3.50 38.77
C VAL A 522 -15.06 2.27 39.23
N ALA A 523 -14.76 2.17 40.53
CA ALA A 523 -14.05 1.03 41.12
C ALA A 523 -14.80 -0.30 40.99
N ALA A 524 -16.13 -0.27 40.87
CA ALA A 524 -16.93 -1.48 40.63
C ALA A 524 -16.68 -2.10 39.25
N GLY A 525 -16.14 -1.34 38.28
CA GLY A 525 -15.77 -1.86 36.96
C GLY A 525 -16.94 -2.39 36.12
N GLN A 526 -18.17 -1.94 36.41
CA GLN A 526 -19.39 -2.32 35.73
C GLN A 526 -20.06 -1.10 35.06
N PRO A 527 -20.72 -1.27 33.90
CA PRO A 527 -21.50 -0.20 33.30
C PRO A 527 -22.65 0.24 34.20
N ALA A 528 -22.87 1.55 34.27
CA ALA A 528 -23.96 2.14 35.03
C ALA A 528 -24.45 3.43 34.37
N ILE A 529 -25.76 3.65 34.39
CA ILE A 529 -26.33 4.96 34.03
C ILE A 529 -26.25 5.86 35.26
N LEU A 530 -25.46 6.92 35.16
CA LEU A 530 -25.28 7.90 36.22
C LEU A 530 -26.47 8.85 36.26
N THR A 531 -27.01 9.07 37.46
CA THR A 531 -28.21 9.89 37.70
C THR A 531 -27.94 10.97 38.73
N GLY A 532 -28.69 12.08 38.63
CA GLY A 532 -28.50 13.24 39.51
C GLY A 532 -27.39 14.19 39.05
N LEU A 533 -26.90 14.05 37.82
CA LEU A 533 -25.90 14.91 37.21
C LEU A 533 -26.58 16.08 36.46
N ASP A 534 -26.09 17.30 36.64
CA ASP A 534 -26.43 18.45 35.78
C ASP A 534 -25.36 18.57 34.69
N ILE A 535 -25.68 18.10 33.48
CA ILE A 535 -24.78 18.19 32.33
C ILE A 535 -24.86 19.54 31.58
N GLY A 536 -25.56 20.52 32.14
CA GLY A 536 -25.66 21.87 31.63
C GLY A 536 -26.75 22.07 30.57
N PRO A 537 -26.89 23.30 30.06
CA PRO A 537 -27.97 23.68 29.14
C PRO A 537 -27.88 23.04 27.75
N CYS A 538 -26.82 22.29 27.44
CA CYS A 538 -26.66 21.61 26.15
C CYS A 538 -27.87 20.73 25.77
N VAL A 539 -28.52 20.08 26.74
CA VAL A 539 -29.70 19.22 26.53
C VAL A 539 -30.88 19.98 25.90
N ASP A 540 -31.04 21.25 26.29
CA ASP A 540 -32.11 22.11 25.77
C ASP A 540 -31.65 22.91 24.54
N LEU A 541 -30.37 23.34 24.53
CA LEU A 541 -29.85 24.25 23.53
C LEU A 541 -29.47 23.58 22.22
N TRP A 542 -28.93 22.36 22.24
CA TRP A 542 -28.31 21.74 21.06
C TRP A 542 -29.32 21.16 20.06
N THR A 543 -30.23 22.01 19.57
CA THR A 543 -31.06 21.73 18.40
C THR A 543 -30.21 21.81 17.12
N PRO A 544 -30.64 21.17 16.02
CA PRO A 544 -29.96 21.31 14.73
C PRO A 544 -29.74 22.78 14.33
N GLU A 545 -30.75 23.64 14.52
CA GLU A 545 -30.68 25.07 14.20
C GLU A 545 -29.66 25.80 15.08
N TYR A 546 -29.65 25.50 16.38
CA TYR A 546 -28.68 26.09 17.29
C TYR A 546 -27.26 25.67 16.93
N LEU A 547 -27.01 24.37 16.74
CA LEU A 547 -25.70 23.85 16.36
C LEU A 547 -25.22 24.47 15.04
N VAL A 548 -26.09 24.55 14.02
CA VAL A 548 -25.77 25.21 12.75
C VAL A 548 -25.46 26.70 12.96
N SER A 549 -26.22 27.41 13.79
CA SER A 549 -25.98 28.84 14.06
C SER A 549 -24.68 29.12 14.81
N ARG A 550 -24.23 28.19 15.65
CA ARG A 550 -23.03 28.36 16.50
C ARG A 550 -21.76 27.78 15.87
N ILE A 551 -21.88 26.77 15.01
CA ILE A 551 -20.75 26.01 14.45
C ILE A 551 -20.60 26.21 12.93
N GLY A 552 -21.68 26.55 12.22
CA GLY A 552 -21.72 26.76 10.77
C GLY A 552 -22.10 25.51 9.95
N ALA A 553 -22.78 25.71 8.82
CA ALA A 553 -23.39 24.64 7.99
C ALA A 553 -22.44 23.90 7.03
N GLY A 554 -21.12 24.11 7.10
CA GLY A 554 -20.17 23.71 6.04
C GLY A 554 -18.87 23.05 6.50
N ARG A 555 -18.79 22.57 7.76
CA ARG A 555 -17.60 21.89 8.26
C ARG A 555 -17.67 20.39 7.96
N SER A 556 -16.69 19.86 7.23
CA SER A 556 -16.51 18.42 7.03
C SER A 556 -16.02 17.80 8.34
N ALA A 557 -16.80 16.89 8.94
CA ALA A 557 -16.45 16.29 10.22
C ALA A 557 -15.30 15.26 10.06
N THR A 558 -14.19 15.48 10.75
CA THR A 558 -13.17 14.47 11.04
C THR A 558 -13.60 13.61 12.22
N THR A 559 -13.13 12.36 12.32
CA THR A 559 -13.59 11.34 13.28
C THR A 559 -13.06 11.51 14.71
N THR A 560 -12.24 12.52 14.98
CA THR A 560 -11.70 12.85 16.31
C THR A 560 -11.69 14.37 16.48
N LEU A 561 -12.74 14.92 17.10
CA LEU A 561 -12.89 16.35 17.36
C LEU A 561 -13.06 16.58 18.87
N ASP A 562 -12.13 17.31 19.46
CA ASP A 562 -12.16 17.73 20.85
C ASP A 562 -13.14 18.90 20.99
N LEU A 563 -14.23 18.70 21.75
CA LEU A 563 -15.31 19.67 21.93
C LEU A 563 -14.79 21.05 22.33
N SER A 564 -13.79 21.11 23.21
CA SER A 564 -13.26 22.36 23.75
C SER A 564 -12.38 23.11 22.76
N LYS A 565 -11.61 22.38 21.94
CA LYS A 565 -10.67 22.94 20.96
C LYS A 565 -11.36 23.27 19.65
N ASP A 566 -12.19 22.35 19.15
CA ASP A 566 -12.77 22.42 17.82
C ASP A 566 -14.12 23.14 17.80
N PHE A 567 -14.84 23.14 18.94
CA PHE A 567 -16.16 23.73 19.09
C PHE A 567 -16.30 24.64 20.34
N PRO A 568 -15.40 25.62 20.55
CA PRO A 568 -15.41 26.47 21.74
C PRO A 568 -16.71 27.26 21.92
N ALA A 569 -17.45 27.54 20.84
CA ALA A 569 -18.71 28.28 20.86
C ALA A 569 -19.89 27.55 21.51
N ILE A 570 -19.79 26.22 21.65
CA ILE A 570 -20.79 25.36 22.30
C ILE A 570 -20.22 24.57 23.49
N ALA A 571 -18.89 24.54 23.66
CA ALA A 571 -18.23 23.78 24.71
C ALA A 571 -18.70 24.16 26.13
N SER A 572 -19.05 25.44 26.36
CA SER A 572 -19.56 25.93 27.65
C SER A 572 -20.99 25.48 27.96
N ASP A 573 -21.72 24.98 26.97
CA ASP A 573 -23.10 24.53 27.13
C ASP A 573 -23.15 23.15 27.80
N LEU A 574 -22.08 22.35 27.64
CA LEU A 574 -21.88 21.10 28.36
C LEU A 574 -21.13 21.38 29.66
N ARG A 575 -21.74 21.00 30.79
CA ARG A 575 -21.12 21.05 32.12
C ARG A 575 -20.80 19.64 32.56
N LEU A 576 -19.54 19.24 32.50
CA LEU A 576 -19.16 17.96 33.07
C LEU A 576 -19.23 18.06 34.61
N PRO A 577 -19.82 17.05 35.29
CA PRO A 577 -19.79 16.98 36.75
C PRO A 577 -18.36 17.06 37.30
N GLU A 578 -18.17 17.70 38.46
CA GLU A 578 -16.86 17.88 39.08
C GLU A 578 -16.10 16.55 39.26
N ALA A 579 -16.81 15.48 39.59
CA ALA A 579 -16.25 14.13 39.69
C ALA A 579 -15.70 13.62 38.33
N LEU A 580 -16.36 13.92 37.22
CA LEU A 580 -15.86 13.56 35.88
C LEU A 580 -14.71 14.48 35.43
N LEU A 581 -14.80 15.78 35.75
CA LEU A 581 -13.74 16.74 35.48
C LEU A 581 -12.43 16.39 36.18
N ALA A 582 -12.50 16.01 37.46
CA ALA A 582 -11.29 15.71 38.22
C ALA A 582 -10.58 14.43 37.73
N VAL A 583 -11.29 13.40 37.22
CA VAL A 583 -10.62 12.25 36.57
C VAL A 583 -10.10 12.57 35.18
N ALA A 584 -10.78 13.44 34.43
CA ALA A 584 -10.35 13.84 33.08
C ALA A 584 -9.20 14.87 33.09
N ALA A 585 -9.02 15.61 34.20
CA ALA A 585 -8.01 16.67 34.34
C ALA A 585 -6.59 16.14 34.66
N ASP A 586 -6.46 14.97 35.29
CA ASP A 586 -5.16 14.36 35.63
C ASP A 586 -4.34 13.92 34.39
N ASP A 587 -4.90 13.98 33.18
CA ASP A 587 -4.26 13.56 31.92
C ASP A 587 -3.40 14.65 31.22
N ASN A 588 -3.37 15.89 31.74
CA ASN A 588 -2.48 17.04 31.44
C ASN A 588 -2.15 17.38 29.95
N ASN A 589 -2.89 18.33 29.35
CA ASN A 589 -2.34 19.64 28.89
C ASN A 589 -3.45 20.63 28.47
N ASN A 590 -3.32 21.89 28.93
CA ASN A 590 -4.20 23.07 28.82
C ASN A 590 -5.43 23.11 29.74
N GLY A 591 -5.38 24.00 30.74
CA GLY A 591 -6.41 24.28 31.74
C GLY A 591 -7.72 24.88 31.20
N ASN A 592 -8.40 24.14 30.33
CA ASN A 592 -9.80 24.36 29.98
C ASN A 592 -10.49 22.99 30.05
N GLY A 593 -11.41 22.80 31.01
CA GLY A 593 -11.85 21.50 31.55
C GLY A 593 -12.55 20.49 30.63
N ASN A 594 -12.37 20.49 29.31
CA ASN A 594 -13.09 19.59 28.38
C ASN A 594 -12.16 18.88 27.35
N GLY A 595 -10.84 18.81 27.59
CA GLY A 595 -9.81 18.39 26.62
C GLY A 595 -9.77 16.91 26.16
N ASN A 596 -10.80 16.11 26.48
CA ASN A 596 -10.94 14.71 26.05
C ASN A 596 -12.41 14.33 25.74
N ALA A 597 -13.24 15.34 25.45
CA ALA A 597 -14.66 15.18 25.12
C ALA A 597 -14.87 15.16 23.59
N LEU A 598 -15.32 14.03 23.05
CA LEU A 598 -15.57 13.81 21.64
C LEU A 598 -17.05 14.01 21.30
N LEU A 599 -17.34 14.96 20.40
CA LEU A 599 -18.71 15.20 19.91
C LEU A 599 -19.08 14.21 18.79
N ARG A 600 -20.24 13.55 18.92
CA ARG A 600 -20.84 12.69 17.90
C ARG A 600 -22.25 13.17 17.56
N ILE A 601 -22.52 13.31 16.26
CA ILE A 601 -23.84 13.69 15.73
C ILE A 601 -24.25 12.64 14.70
N SER A 602 -25.41 12.02 14.90
CA SER A 602 -26.00 11.02 14.01
C SER A 602 -27.34 11.53 13.50
N GLY A 603 -27.49 11.68 12.19
CA GLY A 603 -28.75 12.14 11.58
C GLY A 603 -29.77 11.01 11.39
N PRO A 604 -31.05 11.34 11.14
CA PRO A 604 -32.03 10.36 10.66
C PRO A 604 -31.60 9.85 9.28
N SER A 605 -31.62 8.53 9.07
CA SER A 605 -31.36 7.92 7.77
C SER A 605 -32.42 6.86 7.45
N ASP A 606 -32.77 6.75 6.17
CA ASP A 606 -33.71 5.75 5.66
C ASP A 606 -33.11 4.33 5.64
N ASP A 607 -31.82 4.18 5.99
CA ASP A 607 -31.10 2.90 6.05
C ASP A 607 -30.69 2.59 7.49
N ALA A 608 -31.53 1.82 8.18
CA ALA A 608 -31.30 1.38 9.55
C ALA A 608 -30.01 0.55 9.77
N ALA A 609 -29.30 0.13 8.71
CA ALA A 609 -27.98 -0.48 8.81
C ALA A 609 -26.84 0.56 8.86
N SER A 610 -27.03 1.74 8.26
CA SER A 610 -26.06 2.83 8.23
C SER A 610 -25.91 3.60 9.55
N LEU A 611 -26.90 3.49 10.45
CA LEU A 611 -26.95 4.17 11.76
C LEU A 611 -26.46 3.31 12.93
N ARG A 612 -26.11 2.04 12.68
CA ARG A 612 -25.63 1.13 13.72
C ARG A 612 -24.13 1.37 13.92
N GLY A 613 -23.76 1.83 15.11
CA GLY A 613 -22.37 1.83 15.54
C GLY A 613 -21.81 0.41 15.47
N ARG A 614 -20.63 0.25 14.86
CA ARG A 614 -19.92 -1.04 14.86
C ARG A 614 -19.56 -1.40 16.31
N LEU A 615 -19.61 -2.69 16.66
CA LEU A 615 -19.13 -3.17 17.94
C LEU A 615 -17.62 -2.87 18.07
N HIS A 616 -17.23 -2.18 19.13
CA HIS A 616 -15.86 -1.82 19.43
C HIS A 616 -15.63 -1.77 20.94
N TYR A 617 -14.37 -1.72 21.38
CA TYR A 617 -14.01 -1.42 22.76
C TYR A 617 -12.99 -0.28 22.78
N ASP A 618 -12.89 0.39 23.93
CA ASP A 618 -11.85 1.38 24.21
C ASP A 618 -10.97 0.90 25.37
N ALA A 619 -9.67 1.18 25.32
CA ALA A 619 -8.75 0.91 26.42
C ALA A 619 -8.89 1.93 27.58
N LEU A 620 -9.48 3.08 27.30
CA LEU A 620 -9.84 4.11 28.29
C LEU A 620 -11.25 3.86 28.83
N ALA A 621 -11.53 4.37 30.02
CA ALA A 621 -12.91 4.49 30.47
C ALA A 621 -13.60 5.64 29.72
N ASN A 622 -14.91 5.53 29.54
CA ASN A 622 -15.73 6.50 28.83
C ASN A 622 -17.00 6.84 29.61
N ALA A 623 -17.38 8.11 29.63
CA ALA A 623 -18.68 8.59 30.05
C ALA A 623 -19.42 9.14 28.82
N ARG A 624 -20.39 8.37 28.33
CA ARG A 624 -21.22 8.70 27.17
C ARG A 624 -22.43 9.53 27.61
N CYS A 625 -22.44 10.81 27.25
CA CYS A 625 -23.50 11.76 27.60
C CYS A 625 -24.49 11.91 26.43
N GLN A 626 -25.72 11.43 26.60
CA GLN A 626 -26.78 11.60 25.60
C GLN A 626 -27.37 13.01 25.72
N ILE A 627 -27.16 13.85 24.71
CA ILE A 627 -27.59 15.26 24.74
C ILE A 627 -28.93 15.46 24.07
N ARG A 628 -29.13 14.84 22.90
CA ARG A 628 -30.37 14.91 22.12
C ARG A 628 -30.69 13.57 21.50
N GLY A 629 -31.97 13.24 21.33
CA GLY A 629 -32.42 11.95 20.81
C GLY A 629 -32.25 10.82 21.83
N ALA A 630 -32.65 9.62 21.45
CA ALA A 630 -32.51 8.42 22.26
C ALA A 630 -31.69 7.35 21.53
N GLU A 631 -30.75 6.73 22.25
CA GLU A 631 -29.93 5.64 21.71
C GLU A 631 -30.03 4.40 22.59
N ARG A 632 -30.17 3.25 21.92
CA ARG A 632 -29.96 1.95 22.54
C ARG A 632 -28.50 1.57 22.46
N VAL A 633 -27.90 1.26 23.59
CA VAL A 633 -26.51 0.84 23.70
C VAL A 633 -26.45 -0.58 24.24
N ARG A 634 -25.79 -1.48 23.50
CA ARG A 634 -25.53 -2.86 23.90
C ARG A 634 -24.06 -3.02 24.24
N LEU A 635 -23.77 -3.59 25.40
CA LEU A 635 -22.44 -3.78 25.94
C LEU A 635 -22.16 -5.25 26.25
N PHE A 636 -20.90 -5.64 26.24
CA PHE A 636 -20.44 -6.98 26.61
C PHE A 636 -19.23 -6.87 27.54
N PRO A 637 -19.17 -7.69 28.61
CA PRO A 637 -18.05 -7.68 29.54
C PRO A 637 -16.74 -8.07 28.84
N PRO A 638 -15.56 -7.61 29.32
CA PRO A 638 -14.27 -7.94 28.71
C PRO A 638 -14.00 -9.45 28.57
N GLY A 639 -14.54 -10.28 29.46
CA GLY A 639 -14.44 -11.75 29.39
C GLY A 639 -15.07 -12.36 28.14
N ASP A 640 -16.01 -11.67 27.49
CA ASP A 640 -16.65 -12.14 26.26
C ASP A 640 -15.81 -11.89 25.01
N VAL A 641 -14.64 -11.25 25.10
CA VAL A 641 -13.85 -10.82 23.93
C VAL A 641 -13.59 -11.95 22.91
N ALA A 642 -13.40 -13.19 23.39
CA ALA A 642 -13.21 -14.37 22.53
C ALA A 642 -14.47 -14.76 21.73
N LEU A 643 -15.65 -14.31 22.15
CA LEU A 643 -16.96 -14.57 21.54
C LEU A 643 -17.39 -13.48 20.54
N LEU A 644 -16.69 -12.34 20.52
CA LEU A 644 -17.08 -11.12 19.79
C LEU A 644 -16.35 -10.92 18.45
N ALA A 645 -15.58 -11.92 18.01
CA ALA A 645 -14.93 -11.99 16.70
C ALA A 645 -14.08 -10.76 16.32
N TYR A 646 -13.29 -10.27 17.29
CA TYR A 646 -12.24 -9.27 17.04
C TYR A 646 -11.06 -9.87 16.26
N PRO A 647 -10.65 -9.26 15.13
CA PRO A 647 -9.37 -9.57 14.51
C PRO A 647 -8.20 -9.25 15.46
N ALA A 648 -7.08 -9.97 15.32
CA ALA A 648 -5.90 -9.72 16.15
C ALA A 648 -5.38 -8.28 15.99
N GLY A 649 -5.29 -7.54 17.11
CA GLY A 649 -4.85 -6.14 17.14
C GLY A 649 -5.90 -5.10 16.69
N ALA A 650 -7.15 -5.51 16.48
CA ALA A 650 -8.25 -4.61 16.16
C ALA A 650 -9.09 -4.28 17.40
N SER A 651 -9.46 -3.01 17.57
CA SER A 651 -10.38 -2.53 18.61
C SER A 651 -11.86 -2.54 18.19
N SER A 652 -12.16 -3.01 16.97
CA SER A 652 -13.51 -3.17 16.44
C SER A 652 -13.72 -4.57 15.89
N SER A 653 -14.93 -5.10 16.04
CA SER A 653 -15.28 -6.42 15.53
C SER A 653 -15.26 -6.46 14.00
N SER A 654 -15.27 -7.67 13.46
CA SER A 654 -15.52 -7.90 12.03
C SER A 654 -16.89 -7.34 11.62
N SER A 655 -17.02 -6.84 10.39
CA SER A 655 -18.21 -6.11 9.91
C SER A 655 -19.47 -6.97 9.76
N ASP A 656 -19.33 -8.29 9.85
CA ASP A 656 -20.39 -9.30 9.77
C ASP A 656 -20.99 -9.67 11.13
N VAL A 657 -20.45 -9.13 12.23
CA VAL A 657 -20.98 -9.32 13.59
C VAL A 657 -22.18 -8.41 13.80
N ASP A 658 -23.37 -8.99 13.71
CA ASP A 658 -24.62 -8.31 14.08
C ASP A 658 -24.98 -8.65 15.53
N VAL A 659 -24.69 -7.71 16.43
CA VAL A 659 -24.99 -7.87 17.86
C VAL A 659 -26.44 -7.63 18.21
N TRP A 660 -27.29 -7.17 17.27
CA TRP A 660 -28.64 -6.69 17.57
C TRP A 660 -29.73 -7.74 17.35
N HIS A 661 -29.54 -8.68 16.41
CA HIS A 661 -30.51 -9.71 16.07
C HIS A 661 -30.17 -11.09 16.67
N SER A 662 -31.20 -11.87 17.01
CA SER A 662 -31.04 -13.23 17.56
C SER A 662 -30.51 -14.20 16.49
N PRO A 663 -29.55 -15.10 16.82
CA PRO A 663 -29.01 -16.10 15.87
C PRO A 663 -30.03 -17.11 15.33
N THR A 664 -31.27 -17.14 15.84
CA THR A 664 -32.23 -18.23 15.66
C THR A 664 -33.17 -18.12 14.46
N THR A 665 -33.16 -17.03 13.68
CA THR A 665 -34.17 -16.82 12.61
C THR A 665 -33.65 -16.93 11.17
N GLY A 666 -32.44 -17.46 10.94
CA GLY A 666 -31.87 -17.57 9.59
C GLY A 666 -31.46 -18.99 9.21
N VAL A 667 -32.36 -19.74 8.58
CA VAL A 667 -32.00 -21.00 7.89
C VAL A 667 -31.09 -20.66 6.71
N GLY A 668 -29.80 -21.05 6.77
CA GLY A 668 -28.93 -21.15 5.59
C GLY A 668 -27.56 -20.45 5.63
N ARG A 669 -27.16 -19.77 6.71
CA ARG A 669 -25.84 -19.12 6.82
C ARG A 669 -25.03 -19.74 7.96
N ARG A 670 -23.92 -20.43 7.69
CA ARG A 670 -22.89 -20.71 8.72
C ARG A 670 -22.31 -19.36 9.14
N SER A 671 -22.96 -18.75 10.13
CA SER A 671 -22.68 -17.41 10.62
C SER A 671 -21.54 -17.45 11.64
N THR A 672 -20.65 -16.47 11.57
CA THR A 672 -19.61 -16.12 12.58
C THR A 672 -20.21 -15.74 13.94
N THR A 673 -21.54 -15.68 14.05
CA THR A 673 -22.33 -15.40 15.28
C THR A 673 -22.50 -16.59 16.24
N ALA A 674 -21.91 -17.77 15.96
CA ALA A 674 -22.05 -18.93 16.85
C ALA A 674 -21.57 -18.67 18.30
N GLY A 675 -20.55 -17.80 18.47
CA GLY A 675 -20.06 -17.39 19.79
C GLY A 675 -21.00 -16.46 20.56
N LEU A 676 -21.82 -15.66 19.86
CA LEU A 676 -22.71 -14.67 20.48
C LEU A 676 -23.84 -15.31 21.32
N VAL A 677 -24.21 -16.56 21.02
CA VAL A 677 -25.17 -17.33 21.83
C VAL A 677 -24.70 -17.51 23.27
N HIS A 678 -23.37 -17.53 23.46
CA HIS A 678 -22.71 -17.72 24.75
C HIS A 678 -22.22 -16.40 25.37
N ALA A 679 -22.44 -15.27 24.70
CA ALA A 679 -22.07 -13.96 25.24
C ALA A 679 -23.10 -13.49 26.29
N HIS A 680 -22.70 -12.52 27.10
CA HIS A 680 -23.43 -11.95 28.22
C HIS A 680 -23.79 -10.49 27.92
N PRO A 681 -24.76 -10.22 27.03
CA PRO A 681 -25.12 -8.86 26.64
C PRO A 681 -25.76 -8.08 27.78
N HIS A 682 -25.32 -6.83 27.92
CA HIS A 682 -25.91 -5.80 28.75
C HIS A 682 -26.54 -4.72 27.88
N GLU A 683 -27.64 -4.09 28.30
CA GLU A 683 -28.31 -3.08 27.49
C GLU A 683 -28.83 -1.90 28.31
N ALA A 684 -28.78 -0.72 27.69
CA ALA A 684 -29.39 0.53 28.17
C ALA A 684 -30.07 1.26 27.01
N VAL A 685 -31.14 1.99 27.31
CA VAL A 685 -31.69 3.04 26.44
C VAL A 685 -31.40 4.37 27.10
N LEU A 686 -30.60 5.21 26.43
CA LEU A 686 -30.19 6.52 26.92
C LEU A 686 -31.13 7.58 26.35
N HIS A 687 -31.66 8.43 27.24
CA HIS A 687 -32.48 9.57 26.89
C HIS A 687 -31.70 10.87 27.08
N PRO A 688 -32.17 12.02 26.54
CA PRO A 688 -31.52 13.31 26.76
C PRO A 688 -31.27 13.57 28.26
N GLY A 689 -30.01 13.84 28.63
CA GLY A 689 -29.56 14.01 30.00
C GLY A 689 -28.97 12.76 30.67
N ASP A 690 -29.15 11.56 30.11
CA ASP A 690 -28.54 10.34 30.64
C ASP A 690 -27.03 10.30 30.36
N VAL A 691 -26.25 9.84 31.36
CA VAL A 691 -24.80 9.61 31.24
C VAL A 691 -24.51 8.14 31.50
N LEU A 692 -23.98 7.42 30.52
CA LEU A 692 -23.59 6.02 30.64
C LEU A 692 -22.09 5.92 30.92
N LEU A 693 -21.73 5.34 32.06
CA LEU A 693 -20.37 4.93 32.35
C LEU A 693 -20.07 3.61 31.63
N ILE A 694 -18.99 3.60 30.84
CA ILE A 694 -18.44 2.45 30.14
C ILE A 694 -17.02 2.20 30.69
N PRO A 695 -16.81 1.14 31.49
CA PRO A 695 -15.48 0.82 31.99
C PRO A 695 -14.53 0.37 30.86
N PRO A 696 -13.21 0.38 31.07
CA PRO A 696 -12.23 -0.04 30.08
C PRO A 696 -12.50 -1.45 29.54
N ALA A 697 -12.21 -1.66 28.25
CA ALA A 697 -12.36 -2.93 27.53
C ALA A 697 -13.79 -3.50 27.43
N TRP A 698 -14.82 -2.79 27.92
CA TRP A 698 -16.21 -3.17 27.64
C TRP A 698 -16.53 -2.91 26.17
N SER A 699 -16.84 -4.01 25.46
CA SER A 699 -17.23 -3.92 24.06
C SER A 699 -18.63 -3.35 23.95
N HIS A 700 -18.87 -2.37 23.09
CA HIS A 700 -20.14 -1.70 22.98
C HIS A 700 -20.50 -1.28 21.55
N ALA A 701 -21.79 -1.22 21.29
CA ALA A 701 -22.39 -0.73 20.06
C ALA A 701 -23.62 0.11 20.40
N ALA A 702 -23.86 1.18 19.67
CA ALA A 702 -25.04 2.04 19.83
C ALA A 702 -25.86 2.09 18.53
N ARG A 703 -27.18 2.24 18.66
CA ARG A 703 -28.08 2.52 17.55
C ARG A 703 -29.20 3.47 18.00
N PRO A 704 -29.77 4.30 17.12
CA PRO A 704 -30.96 5.07 17.44
C PRO A 704 -32.12 4.18 17.90
N GLU A 705 -32.93 4.67 18.84
CA GLU A 705 -34.12 3.96 19.31
C GLU A 705 -35.26 4.06 18.26
N GLU A 706 -35.87 2.92 17.92
CA GLU A 706 -36.84 2.81 16.82
C GLU A 706 -38.11 3.68 17.03
N ASP A 707 -38.48 3.94 18.28
CA ASP A 707 -39.64 4.77 18.64
C ASP A 707 -39.29 6.27 18.88
N GLY A 708 -38.02 6.65 18.73
CA GLY A 708 -37.48 7.97 19.11
C GLY A 708 -37.82 9.14 18.17
N GLY A 709 -38.59 8.88 17.10
CA GLY A 709 -38.85 9.85 16.03
C GLY A 709 -37.62 10.09 15.15
N ASN A 710 -37.83 10.67 13.97
CA ASN A 710 -36.80 10.94 12.97
C ASN A 710 -35.86 12.11 13.38
N ASP A 711 -35.59 12.27 14.68
CA ASP A 711 -34.79 13.38 15.23
C ASP A 711 -33.29 13.02 15.23
N VAL A 712 -32.44 14.06 15.20
CA VAL A 712 -30.97 13.93 15.24
C VAL A 712 -30.54 13.48 16.64
N SER A 713 -29.68 12.45 16.72
CA SER A 713 -29.01 12.06 17.96
C SER A 713 -27.71 12.84 18.13
N VAL A 714 -27.52 13.44 19.31
CA VAL A 714 -26.29 14.17 19.66
C VAL A 714 -25.75 13.59 20.96
N VAL A 715 -24.48 13.18 20.93
CA VAL A 715 -23.80 12.51 22.04
C VAL A 715 -22.41 13.11 22.24
N VAL A 716 -21.97 13.19 23.50
CA VAL A 716 -20.58 13.53 23.84
C VAL A 716 -19.96 12.39 24.66
N ASP A 717 -18.87 11.80 24.16
CA ASP A 717 -18.09 10.80 24.88
C ASP A 717 -16.91 11.49 25.61
N VAL A 718 -16.70 11.20 26.88
CA VAL A 718 -15.61 11.76 27.69
C VAL A 718 -14.69 10.65 28.15
N PHE A 719 -13.43 10.67 27.71
CA PHE A 719 -12.46 9.61 28.01
C PHE A 719 -11.48 9.99 29.12
N TRP A 720 -11.06 9.01 29.92
CA TRP A 720 -9.95 9.17 30.89
C TRP A 720 -9.20 7.85 31.10
N ARG A 721 -7.95 7.96 31.56
CA ARG A 721 -7.13 6.79 31.93
C ARG A 721 -7.62 6.17 33.24
N SER A 722 -7.77 4.85 33.25
CA SER A 722 -8.12 4.09 34.48
C SER A 722 -6.91 3.38 35.10
N VAL A 723 -5.76 3.42 34.44
CA VAL A 723 -4.48 2.90 34.92
C VAL A 723 -3.36 3.90 34.64
N ALA A 724 -2.18 3.67 35.21
CA ALA A 724 -1.02 4.54 35.04
C ALA A 724 -0.66 4.75 33.55
N ARG A 725 -0.26 5.96 33.19
CA ARG A 725 -0.01 6.39 31.79
C ARG A 725 0.99 5.49 31.08
N GLU A 726 2.00 5.00 31.80
CA GLU A 726 3.09 4.19 31.27
C GLU A 726 2.64 2.82 30.81
N LEU A 727 1.47 2.36 31.28
CA LEU A 727 0.88 1.09 30.87
C LEU A 727 0.17 1.18 29.52
N TYR A 728 -0.18 2.38 29.06
CA TYR A 728 -0.80 2.57 27.75
C TYR A 728 0.25 2.64 26.63
N GLY A 729 -0.10 2.04 25.48
CA GLY A 729 0.65 2.17 24.25
C GLY A 729 0.51 3.56 23.61
N ILE A 730 1.18 3.75 22.48
CA ILE A 730 1.19 5.02 21.74
C ILE A 730 -0.25 5.43 21.40
N GLY A 731 -0.62 6.66 21.78
CA GLY A 731 -1.94 7.24 21.49
C GLY A 731 -3.09 6.72 22.36
N ASN A 732 -2.80 6.06 23.50
CA ASN A 732 -3.81 5.47 24.41
C ASN A 732 -4.71 4.39 23.75
N ARG A 733 -4.28 3.79 22.64
CA ARG A 733 -5.11 2.89 21.83
C ARG A 733 -5.32 1.51 22.48
N ASP A 734 -4.25 0.91 22.99
CA ASP A 734 -4.24 -0.39 23.67
C ASP A 734 -3.18 -0.37 24.80
N ILE A 735 -3.19 -1.36 25.70
CA ILE A 735 -2.17 -1.51 26.75
C ILE A 735 -0.83 -1.93 26.13
N ALA A 736 0.28 -1.29 26.51
CA ALA A 736 1.61 -1.53 25.93
C ALA A 736 2.05 -3.00 26.04
N ALA A 737 1.71 -3.66 27.15
CA ALA A 737 1.99 -5.07 27.36
C ALA A 737 1.27 -5.99 26.34
N TYR A 738 0.07 -5.63 25.88
CA TYR A 738 -0.63 -6.36 24.83
C TYR A 738 0.11 -6.26 23.50
N GLU A 739 0.56 -5.06 23.12
CA GLU A 739 1.32 -4.84 21.88
C GLU A 739 2.66 -5.60 21.88
N GLU A 740 3.36 -5.65 23.01
CA GLU A 740 4.58 -6.45 23.13
C GLU A 740 4.27 -7.96 23.10
N GLY A 741 3.19 -8.38 23.77
CA GLY A 741 2.69 -9.76 23.71
C GLY A 741 2.39 -10.22 22.28
N ARG A 742 1.83 -9.36 21.43
CA ARG A 742 1.60 -9.68 20.01
C ARG A 742 2.90 -9.99 19.26
N LYS A 743 3.98 -9.24 19.51
CA LYS A 743 5.30 -9.53 18.92
C LYS A 743 5.88 -10.85 19.45
N ALA A 744 5.67 -11.13 20.73
CA ALA A 744 6.10 -12.39 21.33
C ALA A 744 5.37 -13.60 20.73
N VAL A 745 4.07 -13.48 20.41
CA VAL A 745 3.31 -14.54 19.70
C VAL A 745 3.97 -14.89 18.36
N GLU A 746 4.41 -13.90 17.57
CA GLU A 746 5.12 -14.18 16.33
C GLU A 746 6.43 -14.94 16.56
N THR A 747 7.15 -14.60 17.63
CA THR A 747 8.41 -15.26 18.01
C THR A 747 8.18 -16.71 18.42
N ILE A 748 7.14 -16.96 19.24
CA ILE A 748 6.72 -18.31 19.64
C ILE A 748 6.35 -19.14 18.41
N VAL A 749 5.53 -18.60 17.51
CA VAL A 749 5.10 -19.32 16.29
C VAL A 749 6.29 -19.63 15.38
N LYS A 750 7.22 -18.68 15.20
CA LYS A 750 8.49 -18.90 14.46
C LYS A 750 9.35 -20.00 15.08
N GLY A 751 9.34 -20.15 16.40
CA GLY A 751 10.05 -21.23 17.11
C GLY A 751 9.61 -22.65 16.72
N PHE A 752 8.43 -22.80 16.11
CA PHE A 752 7.93 -24.08 15.57
C PHE A 752 8.14 -24.23 14.06
N ASP A 753 8.94 -23.38 13.42
CA ASP A 753 9.29 -23.56 12.00
C ASP A 753 10.05 -24.90 11.80
N GLY A 754 9.66 -25.65 10.77
CA GLY A 754 10.16 -27.01 10.51
C GLY A 754 9.42 -28.13 11.26
N VAL A 755 8.54 -27.81 12.21
CA VAL A 755 7.67 -28.81 12.87
C VAL A 755 6.47 -29.12 11.96
N PRO A 756 6.11 -30.40 11.74
CA PRO A 756 4.93 -30.77 10.94
C PRO A 756 3.66 -30.08 11.45
N LYS A 757 2.78 -29.70 10.51
CA LYS A 757 1.60 -28.86 10.79
C LYS A 757 0.77 -29.33 11.98
N ASP A 758 0.52 -30.63 12.08
CA ASP A 758 -0.34 -31.20 13.14
C ASP A 758 0.35 -31.18 14.51
N LEU A 759 1.66 -31.46 14.55
CA LEU A 759 2.48 -31.36 15.76
C LEU A 759 2.64 -29.90 16.21
N ARG A 760 2.89 -28.97 15.28
CA ARG A 760 2.94 -27.54 15.57
C ARG A 760 1.62 -27.05 16.14
N ARG A 761 0.49 -27.43 15.52
CA ARG A 761 -0.84 -27.09 16.03
C ARG A 761 -1.05 -27.66 17.43
N PHE A 762 -0.74 -28.94 17.64
CA PHE A 762 -0.88 -29.58 18.94
C PHE A 762 -0.13 -28.84 20.06
N TYR A 763 1.13 -28.47 19.84
CA TYR A 763 1.92 -27.76 20.86
C TYR A 763 1.53 -26.29 21.02
N LEU A 764 1.13 -25.59 19.95
CA LEU A 764 0.62 -24.24 20.07
C LEU A 764 -0.70 -24.18 20.86
N GLU A 765 -1.60 -25.16 20.68
CA GLU A 765 -2.82 -25.27 21.48
C GLU A 765 -2.51 -25.50 22.98
N ARG A 766 -1.43 -26.22 23.30
CA ARG A 766 -0.97 -26.37 24.69
C ARG A 766 -0.48 -25.04 25.28
N LEU A 767 0.30 -24.27 24.52
CA LEU A 767 0.76 -22.94 24.94
C LEU A 767 -0.42 -21.97 25.14
N VAL A 768 -1.46 -22.05 24.31
CA VAL A 768 -2.71 -21.31 24.53
C VAL A 768 -3.37 -21.72 25.84
N GLY A 769 -3.37 -23.02 26.17
CA GLY A 769 -3.84 -23.52 27.47
C GLY A 769 -3.06 -22.93 28.66
N GLU A 770 -1.73 -22.98 28.60
CA GLU A 770 -0.86 -22.41 29.65
C GLU A 770 -1.06 -20.90 29.83
N LEU A 771 -1.27 -20.16 28.73
CA LEU A 771 -1.56 -18.73 28.79
C LEU A 771 -2.91 -18.44 29.47
N ARG A 772 -3.92 -19.29 29.25
CA ARG A 772 -5.21 -19.17 29.93
C ARG A 772 -5.08 -19.44 31.43
N GLU A 773 -4.40 -20.52 31.81
CA GLU A 773 -4.15 -20.86 33.22
C GLU A 773 -3.44 -19.70 33.95
N LYS A 774 -2.37 -19.16 33.35
CA LYS A 774 -1.63 -18.03 33.95
C LYS A 774 -2.40 -16.72 34.01
N ALA A 775 -3.33 -16.49 33.08
CA ALA A 775 -4.18 -15.31 33.13
C ALA A 775 -5.12 -15.34 34.35
N ASP A 776 -5.56 -16.54 34.75
CA ASP A 776 -6.45 -16.74 35.89
C ASP A 776 -5.71 -16.79 37.24
N GLU A 777 -4.43 -17.23 37.26
CA GLU A 777 -3.57 -17.30 38.46
C GLU A 777 -3.30 -15.94 39.12
N GLY A 778 -3.37 -14.83 38.36
CA GLY A 778 -3.08 -13.47 38.85
C GLY A 778 -4.25 -12.71 39.46
N ALA A 779 -5.48 -13.23 39.40
CA ALA A 779 -6.69 -12.52 39.85
C ALA A 779 -6.86 -12.40 41.38
N GLY A 780 -5.89 -12.90 42.16
CA GLY A 780 -5.93 -12.97 43.63
C GLY A 780 -5.23 -11.86 44.40
N GLU A 781 -4.41 -11.01 43.77
CA GLU A 781 -3.75 -9.89 44.46
C GLU A 781 -4.59 -8.61 44.38
N LYS A 782 -5.17 -8.21 45.51
CA LYS A 782 -5.75 -6.88 45.70
C LYS A 782 -4.67 -5.84 45.46
N VAL A 783 -4.80 -5.08 44.38
CA VAL A 783 -4.06 -3.82 44.21
C VAL A 783 -4.57 -2.85 45.28
N GLU A 784 -3.79 -2.65 46.34
CA GLU A 784 -3.99 -1.54 47.27
C GLU A 784 -3.81 -0.23 46.49
N VAL A 785 -4.91 0.49 46.30
CA VAL A 785 -4.87 1.88 45.82
C VAL A 785 -4.27 2.71 46.95
N GLY A 786 -2.98 3.04 46.81
CA GLY A 786 -2.30 3.98 47.68
C GLY A 786 -2.93 5.37 47.58
N LEU A 787 -3.80 5.69 48.53
CA LEU A 787 -4.13 7.08 48.86
C LEU A 787 -2.92 7.68 49.57
N GLU A 788 -2.02 8.30 48.82
CA GLU A 788 -1.12 9.30 49.41
C GLU A 788 -1.96 10.53 49.77
N ARG A 789 -2.28 10.65 51.06
CA ARG A 789 -2.73 11.90 51.69
C ARG A 789 -1.50 12.81 51.85
N GLU A 790 -1.57 14.03 51.34
CA GLU A 790 -0.99 15.17 52.06
C GLU A 790 -1.84 15.50 53.30
#